data_AF-A0AAV4VJG9-F1
#
_entry.id   AF-A0AAV4VJG9-F1
#
_cell.length_a   1.000
_cell.length_b   1.000
_cell.length_c   1.000
_cell.angle_alpha   90.00
_cell.angle_beta   90.00
_cell.angle_gamma   90.00
#
_symmetry.space_group_name_H-M   'P 1'
#
loop_
_entity.id
_entity.type
_entity.pdbx_description
1 polymer ?
#
loop_
_entity_poly.entity_id
_entity_poly.type
_entity_poly.pdbx_seq_one_letter_code
_entity_poly.pdbx_strand_id
1 'polypeptide(L)'
;MSRRKSKPLQQNVSISSESEVEENMEDSFQNHSACDSYISFLRAINFDPKSDDGQDDEDCEELYDDSMSFNKTETEPEIVFKQIVTPNRSSKSHLEILPKAKIISIPSKFSEVVLLQHPSTITLHGYVRVSVCLGTISINGFNLKEKDKCKVFSTESTGLKQVYTVDSVQKVARQQFIKKMRKMMGCETKNELAELLDNIGPCSVVFLVTKLELPSELQFLQLYYPKSVQIGWAETKKQNDSSCSFDESYTIEINENFEYVGTKIQSIITECTDEISDETKDPLCIMVWGAKNSGKSTLLRYLVNCTLNNVSEVFYLDTDVGQTEFTPPGTISLTRITEPLLGAPFTHQKTPIKMTFTGSVTPKTLTQYLKSVAGLMKVFKRKFPESILFVNTMGWIHDLGAIYLKEIHKIVNPSMLIKLLSSDVCSEFKLEETSENNGNKNFNIEIPVKIRPNTVSHFNATELRNFAFVSYFGQCIKSYQIPNLINKITPYEFRWNCFAFSDMINKIAPFRLIEAMTGSIVALCYVHESFILKSEIPELPATLTSDAINECFGFGLVTAVDEGNQMVYIVTPLSLEDLEYVNAIIKGDILGPGELILNQVPNEIDLPFTNVLAEAKTPSLKTVRKRAFRNTLTKTPPRKVFRNASTPLTN
;
A
#
# COMPACT_ATOMS: atom_id res chain seq x y z
N MET A 1 55.99 61.80 25.80
CA MET A 1 55.42 63.12 25.46
C MET A 1 54.88 63.03 24.03
N SER A 2 53.59 62.94 23.70
CA SER A 2 52.39 63.72 24.06
C SER A 2 52.18 65.01 23.23
N ARG A 3 51.08 65.07 22.44
CA ARG A 3 50.39 66.20 21.73
C ARG A 3 49.96 65.74 20.32
N ARG A 4 48.82 66.09 19.69
CA ARG A 4 47.76 67.14 19.83
C ARG A 4 46.35 66.47 19.68
N LYS A 5 45.22 66.96 20.22
CA LYS A 5 44.27 68.01 19.69
C LYS A 5 43.94 67.81 18.18
N SER A 6 42.70 67.82 17.66
CA SER A 6 41.49 68.61 18.02
C SER A 6 40.20 68.23 17.21
N LYS A 7 38.99 68.32 17.81
CA LYS A 7 37.67 68.93 17.35
C LYS A 7 37.08 68.65 15.91
N PRO A 8 35.82 69.03 15.55
CA PRO A 8 34.57 69.34 16.31
C PRO A 8 33.18 68.92 15.67
N LEU A 9 32.08 69.12 16.44
CA LEU A 9 30.70 69.64 16.15
C LEU A 9 29.89 69.39 14.84
N GLN A 10 28.64 68.90 15.06
CA GLN A 10 27.29 69.37 14.59
C GLN A 10 27.09 70.22 13.31
N GLN A 11 26.04 69.88 12.53
CA GLN A 11 24.93 70.82 12.20
C GLN A 11 23.66 70.13 11.64
N ASN A 12 22.49 70.77 11.84
CA ASN A 12 21.19 70.38 11.29
C ASN A 12 20.91 71.11 9.96
N VAL A 13 20.18 70.48 9.03
CA VAL A 13 19.28 71.18 8.10
C VAL A 13 17.99 70.35 7.94
N SER A 14 16.84 71.02 8.06
CA SER A 14 15.50 70.51 7.81
C SER A 14 14.86 71.32 6.69
N ILE A 15 14.07 70.70 5.81
CA ILE A 15 12.94 71.30 5.07
C ILE A 15 12.05 70.15 4.57
N SER A 16 10.74 70.40 4.54
CA SER A 16 9.66 69.48 4.16
C SER A 16 8.89 69.98 2.93
N SER A 17 8.07 69.10 2.32
CA SER A 17 6.91 69.39 1.45
C SER A 17 7.18 70.15 0.13
N GLU A 18 6.55 69.90 -1.02
CA GLU A 18 5.46 68.99 -1.45
C GLU A 18 6.00 68.07 -2.60
N SER A 19 5.28 67.31 -3.45
CA SER A 19 3.84 67.15 -3.76
C SER A 19 3.52 65.72 -4.29
N GLU A 20 2.37 65.56 -4.96
CA GLU A 20 1.80 64.35 -5.58
C GLU A 20 2.36 64.01 -6.98
N VAL A 21 2.28 62.72 -7.39
CA VAL A 21 1.60 62.19 -8.61
C VAL A 21 1.80 60.66 -8.71
N GLU A 22 0.79 59.97 -9.25
CA GLU A 22 0.73 58.51 -9.48
C GLU A 22 1.61 58.04 -10.65
N GLU A 23 2.11 56.79 -10.64
CA GLU A 23 1.74 55.75 -11.63
C GLU A 23 2.57 54.45 -11.50
N ASN A 24 2.05 53.40 -12.14
CA ASN A 24 2.51 52.01 -12.09
C ASN A 24 3.83 51.73 -12.81
N MET A 25 4.54 50.68 -12.39
CA MET A 25 5.16 49.75 -13.34
C MET A 25 5.24 48.34 -12.76
N GLU A 26 4.44 47.44 -13.33
CA GLU A 26 4.65 45.99 -13.30
C GLU A 26 5.79 45.62 -14.30
N ASP A 27 5.95 44.32 -14.56
CA ASP A 27 6.97 43.67 -15.41
C ASP A 27 8.41 43.56 -14.86
N SER A 28 9.14 42.47 -15.14
CA SER A 28 8.74 41.11 -15.55
C SER A 28 9.92 40.16 -15.35
N PHE A 29 9.68 38.93 -14.90
CA PHE A 29 10.62 37.81 -15.10
C PHE A 29 9.84 36.50 -15.28
N GLN A 30 9.89 35.99 -16.51
CA GLN A 30 8.99 34.95 -17.00
C GLN A 30 9.39 33.54 -16.55
N ASN A 31 8.41 32.76 -16.09
CA ASN A 31 8.54 31.34 -15.73
C ASN A 31 8.23 30.37 -16.91
N HIS A 32 8.56 30.72 -18.16
CA HIS A 32 8.11 29.93 -19.33
C HIS A 32 8.68 28.49 -19.38
N SER A 33 9.95 28.30 -19.01
CA SER A 33 10.64 26.99 -19.17
C SER A 33 9.97 25.80 -18.46
N ALA A 34 9.34 26.01 -17.29
CA ALA A 34 8.70 24.92 -16.55
C ALA A 34 7.33 24.54 -17.13
N CYS A 35 6.56 25.54 -17.61
CA CYS A 35 5.27 25.31 -18.25
C CYS A 35 5.42 24.59 -19.60
N ASP A 36 6.42 24.94 -20.42
CA ASP A 36 6.61 24.30 -21.73
C ASP A 36 7.00 22.82 -21.60
N SER A 37 7.78 22.46 -20.58
CA SER A 37 8.08 21.06 -20.24
C SER A 37 6.82 20.30 -19.79
N TYR A 38 5.94 20.95 -19.01
CA TYR A 38 4.68 20.37 -18.54
C TYR A 38 3.64 20.20 -19.67
N ILE A 39 3.46 21.21 -20.53
CA ILE A 39 2.57 21.14 -21.71
C ILE A 39 3.06 20.07 -22.70
N SER A 40 4.37 20.00 -22.94
CA SER A 40 4.97 18.93 -23.77
C SER A 40 4.75 17.54 -23.17
N PHE A 41 4.82 17.41 -21.85
CA PHE A 41 4.51 16.16 -21.14
C PHE A 41 3.02 15.78 -21.27
N LEU A 42 2.09 16.73 -21.10
CA LEU A 42 0.65 16.48 -21.28
C LEU A 42 0.31 16.03 -22.71
N ARG A 43 0.99 16.58 -23.73
CA ARG A 43 0.85 16.12 -25.12
C ARG A 43 1.39 14.70 -25.33
N ALA A 44 2.52 14.35 -24.69
CA ALA A 44 3.15 13.03 -24.84
C ALA A 44 2.39 11.87 -24.17
N ILE A 45 1.50 12.14 -23.20
CA ILE A 45 0.67 11.12 -22.53
C ILE A 45 -0.69 10.90 -23.20
N ASN A 46 -1.17 11.85 -24.02
CA ASN A 46 -2.44 11.77 -24.75
C ASN A 46 -2.31 11.15 -26.15
N PHE A 47 -1.29 10.33 -26.40
CA PHE A 47 -1.08 9.70 -27.70
C PHE A 47 -2.01 8.49 -27.88
N ASP A 48 -2.94 8.61 -28.84
CA ASP A 48 -3.92 7.59 -29.22
C ASP A 48 -3.21 6.39 -29.90
N PRO A 49 -3.50 5.11 -29.54
CA PRO A 49 -2.81 3.96 -30.12
C PRO A 49 -3.13 3.63 -31.59
N LYS A 50 -3.95 4.42 -32.30
CA LYS A 50 -4.48 4.07 -33.64
C LYS A 50 -4.15 5.06 -34.76
N SER A 51 -2.88 5.11 -35.18
CA SER A 51 -2.50 5.42 -36.57
C SER A 51 -1.00 5.21 -36.81
N ASP A 52 -0.64 4.05 -37.38
CA ASP A 52 0.61 3.87 -38.13
C ASP A 52 0.30 3.00 -39.35
N ASP A 53 -0.28 3.64 -40.36
CA ASP A 53 -0.32 3.21 -41.75
C ASP A 53 -0.29 4.50 -42.58
N GLY A 54 0.60 4.56 -43.58
CA GLY A 54 0.95 5.81 -44.26
C GLY A 54 0.21 6.05 -45.58
N GLN A 55 0.70 7.10 -46.25
CA GLN A 55 0.44 7.53 -47.63
C GLN A 55 -0.69 8.54 -47.88
N ASP A 56 -0.21 9.76 -48.15
CA ASP A 56 -0.41 10.52 -49.39
C ASP A 56 -1.70 11.36 -49.63
N ASP A 57 -1.39 12.65 -49.88
CA ASP A 57 -1.99 13.60 -50.83
C ASP A 57 -3.23 14.47 -50.52
N GLU A 58 -2.95 15.78 -50.64
CA GLU A 58 -3.69 16.86 -51.33
C GLU A 58 -5.05 17.40 -50.83
N ASP A 59 -4.95 18.62 -50.26
CA ASP A 59 -5.63 19.86 -50.70
C ASP A 59 -7.12 20.20 -50.41
N CYS A 60 -7.33 21.53 -50.40
CA CYS A 60 -8.58 22.30 -50.57
C CYS A 60 -9.57 22.45 -49.39
N GLU A 61 -9.35 23.52 -48.64
CA GLU A 61 -10.21 24.74 -48.52
C GLU A 61 -11.76 24.72 -48.48
N GLU A 62 -12.28 25.84 -47.95
CA GLU A 62 -13.65 26.39 -47.98
C GLU A 62 -14.71 25.89 -46.98
N LEU A 63 -14.82 26.67 -45.88
CA LEU A 63 -16.00 27.47 -45.53
C LEU A 63 -17.37 27.01 -46.06
N TYR A 64 -18.31 26.73 -45.14
CA TYR A 64 -19.66 27.35 -45.21
C TYR A 64 -20.22 27.55 -43.80
N ASP A 65 -20.67 28.77 -43.55
CA ASP A 65 -21.59 29.12 -42.45
C ASP A 65 -23.00 28.94 -43.00
N ASP A 66 -23.90 28.26 -42.27
CA ASP A 66 -25.32 28.51 -42.44
C ASP A 66 -26.16 28.15 -41.21
N SER A 67 -26.97 29.11 -40.79
CA SER A 67 -27.86 29.00 -39.65
C SER A 67 -29.15 28.27 -40.04
N MET A 68 -29.62 27.29 -39.25
CA MET A 68 -31.06 27.01 -39.17
C MET A 68 -31.51 26.60 -37.77
N SER A 69 -32.45 27.37 -37.24
CA SER A 69 -33.19 27.07 -36.03
C SER A 69 -34.32 26.07 -36.31
N PHE A 70 -34.44 25.04 -35.47
CA PHE A 70 -35.67 24.26 -35.37
C PHE A 70 -36.10 24.12 -33.90
N ASN A 71 -37.11 24.91 -33.53
CA ASN A 71 -37.87 24.67 -32.31
C ASN A 71 -38.69 23.39 -32.48
N LYS A 72 -38.48 22.40 -31.61
CA LYS A 72 -39.57 21.53 -31.16
C LYS A 72 -39.30 20.96 -29.77
N THR A 73 -40.17 21.39 -28.87
CA THR A 73 -40.42 20.86 -27.53
C THR A 73 -40.58 19.34 -27.52
N GLU A 74 -39.69 18.64 -26.83
CA GLU A 74 -40.03 17.43 -26.07
C GLU A 74 -39.42 17.55 -24.67
N THR A 75 -40.18 17.14 -23.66
CA THR A 75 -39.89 17.39 -22.25
C THR A 75 -38.83 16.45 -21.71
N GLU A 76 -37.75 17.00 -21.15
CA GLU A 76 -36.79 16.26 -20.33
C GLU A 76 -37.49 15.57 -19.16
N PRO A 77 -37.18 14.29 -18.85
CA PRO A 77 -37.50 13.71 -17.56
C PRO A 77 -36.48 14.21 -16.52
N GLU A 78 -36.89 15.11 -15.63
CA GLU A 78 -36.10 15.49 -14.46
C GLU A 78 -35.67 14.24 -13.67
N ILE A 79 -34.37 13.92 -13.67
CA ILE A 79 -33.82 12.87 -12.81
C ILE A 79 -33.75 13.42 -11.38
N VAL A 80 -34.84 13.22 -10.64
CA VAL A 80 -34.98 13.63 -9.24
C VAL A 80 -33.88 13.00 -8.38
N PHE A 81 -33.03 13.85 -7.80
CA PHE A 81 -32.05 13.49 -6.77
C PHE A 81 -32.73 12.78 -5.60
N LYS A 82 -32.57 11.45 -5.50
CA LYS A 82 -32.99 10.71 -4.30
C LYS A 82 -31.93 10.85 -3.21
N GLN A 83 -32.20 11.74 -2.24
CA GLN A 83 -31.59 11.64 -0.92
C GLN A 83 -31.78 10.21 -0.38
N ILE A 84 -30.68 9.58 0.04
CA ILE A 84 -30.71 8.26 0.66
C ILE A 84 -31.36 8.40 2.03
N VAL A 85 -32.58 7.90 2.17
CA VAL A 85 -33.36 7.95 3.40
C VAL A 85 -32.71 7.09 4.47
N THR A 86 -32.30 7.69 5.59
CA THR A 86 -31.84 6.95 6.76
C THR A 86 -33.00 6.15 7.38
N PRO A 87 -32.92 4.81 7.52
CA PRO A 87 -33.99 4.05 8.15
C PRO A 87 -34.02 4.28 9.67
N ASN A 88 -35.16 4.76 10.17
CA ASN A 88 -35.43 4.83 11.60
C ASN A 88 -35.53 3.42 12.19
N ARG A 89 -34.63 3.07 13.13
CA ARG A 89 -34.76 1.86 13.94
C ARG A 89 -36.05 1.90 14.76
N SER A 90 -36.95 0.94 14.56
CA SER A 90 -38.07 0.69 15.46
C SER A 90 -38.22 -0.80 15.77
N SER A 91 -38.61 -1.10 17.01
CA SER A 91 -39.04 -2.39 17.56
C SER A 91 -38.16 -3.64 17.30
N LYS A 92 -37.29 -3.98 18.27
CA LYS A 92 -36.90 -5.38 18.51
C LYS A 92 -38.08 -6.11 19.16
N SER A 93 -38.67 -7.11 18.49
CA SER A 93 -39.57 -8.06 19.13
C SER A 93 -38.75 -9.15 19.84
N HIS A 94 -39.02 -9.37 21.12
CA HIS A 94 -38.42 -10.46 21.88
C HIS A 94 -39.12 -11.78 21.54
N LEU A 95 -38.38 -12.72 20.96
CA LEU A 95 -38.71 -14.14 20.92
C LEU A 95 -37.50 -14.89 21.49
N GLU A 96 -37.72 -15.66 22.55
CA GLU A 96 -36.70 -16.48 23.20
C GLU A 96 -36.33 -17.66 22.29
N ILE A 97 -35.04 -17.81 22.00
CA ILE A 97 -34.55 -18.76 21.00
C ILE A 97 -33.39 -19.56 21.63
N LEU A 98 -33.52 -20.90 21.58
CA LEU A 98 -32.47 -21.87 21.90
C LEU A 98 -31.15 -21.50 21.21
N PRO A 99 -29.96 -21.81 21.79
CA PRO A 99 -28.70 -21.15 21.44
C PRO A 99 -28.43 -21.17 19.93
N LYS A 100 -28.57 -19.98 19.31
CA LYS A 100 -28.46 -19.76 17.85
C LYS A 100 -27.11 -20.13 17.25
N ALA A 101 -26.12 -20.35 18.11
CA ALA A 101 -24.76 -20.65 17.78
C ALA A 101 -24.15 -21.58 18.84
N LYS A 102 -23.25 -22.47 18.43
CA LYS A 102 -22.47 -23.34 19.31
C LYS A 102 -21.02 -23.37 18.85
N ILE A 103 -20.10 -23.21 19.80
CA ILE A 103 -18.66 -23.35 19.60
C ILE A 103 -18.22 -24.61 20.35
N ILE A 104 -17.47 -25.50 19.69
CA ILE A 104 -16.93 -26.72 20.27
C ILE A 104 -15.42 -26.72 20.05
N SER A 105 -14.67 -26.56 21.14
CA SER A 105 -13.21 -26.58 21.10
C SER A 105 -12.67 -27.99 20.92
N ILE A 106 -11.60 -28.13 20.13
CA ILE A 106 -10.83 -29.35 19.88
C ILE A 106 -9.39 -29.05 20.29
N PRO A 107 -9.04 -29.13 21.58
CA PRO A 107 -7.75 -28.67 22.09
C PRO A 107 -6.56 -29.37 21.44
N SER A 108 -6.68 -30.68 21.18
CA SER A 108 -5.66 -31.51 20.51
C SER A 108 -5.32 -31.09 19.08
N LYS A 109 -6.07 -30.13 18.50
CA LYS A 109 -5.85 -29.58 17.16
C LYS A 109 -5.81 -28.06 17.13
N PHE A 110 -5.80 -27.38 18.29
CA PHE A 110 -5.92 -25.92 18.39
C PHE A 110 -7.03 -25.34 17.50
N SER A 111 -8.18 -26.03 17.46
CA SER A 111 -9.27 -25.72 16.55
C SER A 111 -10.60 -25.64 17.26
N GLU A 112 -11.57 -24.98 16.65
CA GLU A 112 -12.93 -24.83 17.13
C GLU A 112 -13.90 -25.11 15.99
N VAL A 113 -14.91 -25.93 16.24
CA VAL A 113 -16.04 -26.11 15.32
C VAL A 113 -17.13 -25.15 15.73
N VAL A 114 -17.52 -24.28 14.79
CA VAL A 114 -18.61 -23.32 14.96
C VAL A 114 -19.81 -23.81 14.16
N LEU A 115 -20.95 -23.98 14.84
CA LEU A 115 -22.27 -24.17 14.26
C LEU A 115 -23.05 -22.85 14.44
N LEU A 116 -23.58 -22.28 13.37
CA LEU A 116 -24.45 -21.11 13.37
C LEU A 116 -25.77 -21.43 12.66
N GLN A 117 -26.88 -20.83 13.08
CA GLN A 117 -28.10 -20.77 12.27
C GLN A 117 -28.17 -19.45 11.52
N HIS A 118 -28.41 -19.46 10.21
CA HIS A 118 -28.64 -18.22 9.47
C HIS A 118 -29.96 -17.55 9.93
N PRO A 119 -30.01 -16.22 10.13
CA PRO A 119 -28.88 -15.27 10.12
C PRO A 119 -28.16 -15.23 11.49
N SER A 120 -26.83 -15.32 11.46
CA SER A 120 -25.94 -15.15 12.63
C SER A 120 -24.60 -14.54 12.25
N THR A 121 -23.95 -13.90 13.22
CA THR A 121 -22.59 -13.35 13.17
C THR A 121 -21.70 -13.99 14.23
N ILE A 122 -20.39 -14.02 13.98
CA ILE A 122 -19.38 -14.33 15.00
C ILE A 122 -18.05 -13.65 14.65
N THR A 123 -17.32 -13.20 15.65
CA THR A 123 -16.04 -12.48 15.53
C THR A 123 -14.86 -13.44 15.66
N LEU A 124 -13.84 -13.31 14.81
CA LEU A 124 -12.63 -14.12 14.83
C LEU A 124 -11.51 -13.46 15.63
N HIS A 125 -10.62 -14.26 16.22
CA HIS A 125 -9.50 -13.80 17.04
C HIS A 125 -8.18 -14.46 16.65
N GLY A 126 -7.13 -13.65 16.51
CA GLY A 126 -5.77 -14.05 16.16
C GLY A 126 -5.53 -14.30 14.67
N TYR A 127 -4.47 -15.06 14.39
CA TYR A 127 -4.15 -15.56 13.05
C TYR A 127 -4.70 -16.98 12.90
N VAL A 128 -5.72 -17.14 12.06
CA VAL A 128 -6.52 -18.36 11.99
C VAL A 128 -6.73 -18.83 10.56
N ARG A 129 -6.98 -20.13 10.40
CA ARG A 129 -7.55 -20.71 9.18
C ARG A 129 -9.03 -20.96 9.40
N VAL A 130 -9.88 -20.35 8.58
CA VAL A 130 -11.30 -20.71 8.50
C VAL A 130 -11.45 -21.77 7.41
N SER A 131 -12.27 -22.80 7.63
CA SER A 131 -12.52 -23.88 6.67
C SER A 131 -13.97 -24.34 6.73
N VAL A 132 -14.72 -24.12 5.63
CA VAL A 132 -16.17 -24.31 5.61
C VAL A 132 -16.51 -25.79 5.45
N CYS A 133 -17.28 -26.31 6.41
CA CYS A 133 -17.65 -27.72 6.49
C CYS A 133 -19.06 -27.97 5.94
N LEU A 134 -19.97 -27.01 6.11
CA LEU A 134 -21.35 -26.92 5.63
C LEU A 134 -21.76 -25.44 5.57
N GLY A 135 -22.70 -25.06 4.71
CA GLY A 135 -23.14 -23.67 4.59
C GLY A 135 -22.29 -22.84 3.63
N THR A 136 -22.57 -21.54 3.60
CA THR A 136 -21.72 -20.49 3.02
C THR A 136 -21.54 -19.42 4.08
N ILE A 137 -20.33 -18.88 4.21
CA ILE A 137 -20.04 -17.73 5.07
C ILE A 137 -19.45 -16.59 4.24
N SER A 138 -19.61 -15.35 4.71
CA SER A 138 -18.90 -14.18 4.20
C SER A 138 -17.96 -13.61 5.26
N ILE A 139 -16.75 -13.22 4.85
CA ILE A 139 -15.77 -12.50 5.69
C ILE A 139 -15.29 -11.30 4.90
N ASN A 140 -15.59 -10.09 5.38
CA ASN A 140 -15.27 -8.83 4.69
C ASN A 140 -15.59 -8.82 3.18
N GLY A 141 -16.77 -9.33 2.78
CA GLY A 141 -17.24 -9.38 1.39
C GLY A 141 -16.80 -10.61 0.59
N PHE A 142 -15.84 -11.41 1.08
CA PHE A 142 -15.42 -12.65 0.42
C PHE A 142 -16.22 -13.85 0.95
N ASN A 143 -16.83 -14.61 0.04
CA ASN A 143 -17.71 -15.73 0.34
C ASN A 143 -16.96 -17.06 0.24
N LEU A 144 -17.03 -17.86 1.30
CA LEU A 144 -16.46 -19.20 1.38
C LEU A 144 -17.59 -20.24 1.35
N LYS A 145 -17.55 -21.12 0.36
CA LYS A 145 -18.50 -22.23 0.14
C LYS A 145 -17.93 -23.52 0.73
N GLU A 146 -18.69 -24.62 0.71
CA GLU A 146 -18.23 -25.89 1.29
C GLU A 146 -16.89 -26.37 0.69
N LYS A 147 -15.93 -26.71 1.58
CA LYS A 147 -14.53 -27.09 1.30
C LYS A 147 -13.56 -25.91 1.10
N ASP A 148 -14.06 -24.69 0.94
CA ASP A 148 -13.19 -23.52 0.86
C ASP A 148 -12.52 -23.24 2.21
N LYS A 149 -11.35 -22.60 2.14
CA LYS A 149 -10.54 -22.24 3.29
C LYS A 149 -9.76 -20.95 3.01
N CYS A 150 -9.66 -20.09 4.01
CA CYS A 150 -8.82 -18.89 3.95
C CYS A 150 -7.98 -18.76 5.23
N LYS A 151 -6.95 -17.91 5.16
CA LYS A 151 -6.26 -17.37 6.34
C LYS A 151 -6.91 -16.04 6.69
N VAL A 152 -7.07 -15.74 7.98
CA VAL A 152 -7.58 -14.46 8.48
C VAL A 152 -6.64 -13.95 9.57
N PHE A 153 -6.32 -12.66 9.51
CA PHE A 153 -5.63 -11.96 10.59
C PHE A 153 -6.61 -10.98 11.25
N SER A 154 -6.94 -11.28 12.50
CA SER A 154 -7.96 -10.57 13.27
C SER A 154 -7.43 -10.23 14.66
N THR A 155 -7.15 -8.96 14.93
CA THR A 155 -6.72 -8.49 16.25
C THR A 155 -7.47 -7.21 16.60
N GLU A 156 -7.74 -6.98 17.88
CA GLU A 156 -8.33 -5.72 18.38
C GLU A 156 -7.58 -4.49 17.84
N SER A 157 -6.25 -4.61 17.75
CA SER A 157 -5.33 -3.56 17.29
C SER A 157 -5.43 -3.20 15.80
N THR A 158 -6.01 -4.07 14.96
CA THR A 158 -6.17 -3.88 13.51
C THR A 158 -7.63 -4.01 13.03
N GLY A 159 -8.56 -3.96 13.98
CA GLY A 159 -9.97 -4.25 13.78
C GLY A 159 -10.26 -5.75 13.67
N LEU A 160 -11.13 -6.28 14.54
CA LEU A 160 -11.56 -7.67 14.46
C LEU A 160 -12.43 -7.91 13.21
N LYS A 161 -12.33 -9.14 12.67
CA LYS A 161 -13.02 -9.60 11.47
C LYS A 161 -14.24 -10.43 11.86
N GLN A 162 -15.39 -10.08 11.30
CA GLN A 162 -16.65 -10.82 11.51
C GLN A 162 -16.89 -11.83 10.38
N VAL A 163 -17.49 -12.95 10.76
CA VAL A 163 -18.04 -13.98 9.86
C VAL A 163 -19.55 -13.84 9.87
N TYR A 164 -20.14 -13.66 8.70
CA TYR A 164 -21.58 -13.60 8.50
C TYR A 164 -22.06 -14.90 7.83
N THR A 165 -23.14 -15.50 8.32
CA THR A 165 -23.79 -16.61 7.60
C THR A 165 -24.50 -16.09 6.36
N VAL A 166 -24.24 -16.66 5.18
CA VAL A 166 -24.98 -16.36 3.94
C VAL A 166 -26.14 -17.36 3.80
N ASP A 167 -27.33 -16.88 3.45
CA ASP A 167 -28.46 -17.79 3.24
C ASP A 167 -28.15 -18.77 2.11
N SER A 168 -28.27 -20.05 2.41
CA SER A 168 -28.12 -21.12 1.45
C SER A 168 -28.88 -22.34 1.97
N VAL A 169 -29.99 -22.66 1.32
CA VAL A 169 -30.79 -23.86 1.64
C VAL A 169 -29.97 -25.10 1.27
N GLN A 170 -29.48 -25.84 2.27
CA GLN A 170 -28.53 -26.92 2.03
C GLN A 170 -29.18 -28.31 2.10
N LYS A 171 -29.11 -29.06 0.99
CA LYS A 171 -29.43 -30.50 0.98
C LYS A 171 -28.27 -31.30 1.57
N VAL A 172 -28.23 -31.38 2.90
CA VAL A 172 -27.14 -32.07 3.61
C VAL A 172 -27.20 -33.58 3.36
N ALA A 173 -26.16 -34.14 2.74
CA ALA A 173 -25.90 -35.58 2.74
C ALA A 173 -25.45 -36.02 4.16
N ARG A 174 -26.39 -36.04 5.12
CA ARG A 174 -26.15 -36.13 6.57
C ARG A 174 -25.14 -37.21 6.95
N GLN A 175 -25.20 -38.40 6.33
CA GLN A 175 -24.24 -39.49 6.57
C GLN A 175 -22.80 -39.16 6.15
N GLN A 176 -22.59 -38.49 5.01
CA GLN A 176 -21.27 -38.09 4.53
C GLN A 176 -20.70 -36.96 5.40
N PHE A 177 -21.54 -35.98 5.76
CA PHE A 177 -21.17 -34.91 6.68
C PHE A 177 -20.78 -35.45 8.06
N ILE A 178 -21.56 -36.39 8.63
CA ILE A 178 -21.22 -37.09 9.87
C ILE A 178 -19.85 -37.77 9.76
N LYS A 179 -19.57 -38.48 8.66
CA LYS A 179 -18.28 -39.16 8.45
C LYS A 179 -17.11 -38.16 8.37
N LYS A 180 -17.31 -37.02 7.69
CA LYS A 180 -16.37 -35.89 7.61
C LYS A 180 -16.07 -35.32 9.01
N MET A 181 -17.11 -34.95 9.76
CA MET A 181 -16.98 -34.39 11.11
C MET A 181 -16.36 -35.36 12.11
N ARG A 182 -16.74 -36.65 12.10
CA ARG A 182 -16.09 -37.69 12.95
C ARG A 182 -14.58 -37.80 12.68
N LYS A 183 -14.16 -37.71 11.41
CA LYS A 183 -12.73 -37.70 11.06
C LYS A 183 -12.03 -36.40 11.50
N MET A 184 -12.73 -35.28 11.46
CA MET A 184 -12.18 -33.96 11.83
C MET A 184 -12.05 -33.77 13.34
N MET A 185 -13.06 -34.13 14.14
CA MET A 185 -13.05 -33.88 15.59
C MET A 185 -12.41 -35.02 16.41
N GLY A 186 -12.27 -36.22 15.84
CA GLY A 186 -11.60 -37.35 16.50
C GLY A 186 -12.47 -38.07 17.53
N CYS A 187 -11.84 -38.69 18.53
CA CYS A 187 -12.56 -39.47 19.56
C CYS A 187 -12.91 -38.68 20.82
N GLU A 188 -12.25 -37.55 21.07
CA GLU A 188 -12.32 -36.79 22.33
C GLU A 188 -13.67 -36.08 22.51
N THR A 189 -14.29 -35.65 21.42
CA THR A 189 -15.50 -34.82 21.41
C THR A 189 -16.74 -35.57 20.86
N LYS A 190 -16.80 -36.91 21.03
CA LYS A 190 -17.85 -37.76 20.44
C LYS A 190 -19.27 -37.39 20.88
N ASN A 191 -19.45 -37.02 22.16
CA ASN A 191 -20.76 -36.67 22.71
C ASN A 191 -21.20 -35.29 22.20
N GLU A 192 -20.30 -34.30 22.24
CA GLU A 192 -20.52 -32.95 21.73
C GLU A 192 -20.81 -32.95 20.21
N LEU A 193 -20.20 -33.88 19.47
CA LEU A 193 -20.50 -34.11 18.06
C LEU A 193 -21.91 -34.64 17.83
N ALA A 194 -22.38 -35.59 18.64
CA ALA A 194 -23.77 -36.07 18.53
C ALA A 194 -24.75 -34.92 18.75
N GLU A 195 -24.54 -34.15 19.82
CA GLU A 195 -25.34 -32.97 20.14
C GLU A 195 -25.26 -31.88 19.04
N LEU A 196 -24.09 -31.65 18.44
CA LEU A 196 -23.95 -30.73 17.29
C LEU A 196 -24.78 -31.20 16.10
N LEU A 197 -24.75 -32.49 15.78
CA LEU A 197 -25.49 -33.07 14.65
C LEU A 197 -27.00 -32.98 14.84
N ASP A 198 -27.49 -33.12 16.07
CA ASP A 198 -28.91 -32.99 16.40
C ASP A 198 -29.41 -31.54 16.23
N ASN A 199 -28.52 -30.56 16.40
CA ASN A 199 -28.81 -29.12 16.19
C ASN A 199 -28.63 -28.65 14.72
N ILE A 200 -28.29 -29.52 13.76
CA ILE A 200 -28.21 -29.14 12.33
C ILE A 200 -29.60 -29.12 11.70
N GLY A 201 -30.06 -27.93 11.35
CA GLY A 201 -31.26 -27.64 10.56
C GLY A 201 -30.96 -27.20 9.12
N PRO A 202 -31.99 -26.78 8.34
CA PRO A 202 -31.88 -26.53 6.90
C PRO A 202 -30.96 -25.35 6.50
N CYS A 203 -30.85 -24.34 7.36
CA CYS A 203 -30.04 -23.13 7.16
C CYS A 203 -28.85 -23.06 8.13
N SER A 204 -28.39 -24.23 8.61
CA SER A 204 -27.23 -24.33 9.48
C SER A 204 -25.93 -24.21 8.70
N VAL A 205 -25.01 -23.42 9.23
CA VAL A 205 -23.66 -23.20 8.70
C VAL A 205 -22.67 -23.80 9.70
N VAL A 206 -21.73 -24.61 9.22
CA VAL A 206 -20.69 -25.24 10.06
C VAL A 206 -19.33 -24.99 9.46
N PHE A 207 -18.40 -24.46 10.25
CA PHE A 207 -17.02 -24.27 9.84
C PHE A 207 -16.04 -24.58 10.97
N LEU A 208 -14.80 -24.87 10.58
CA LEU A 208 -13.68 -25.05 11.49
C LEU A 208 -12.85 -23.76 11.50
N VAL A 209 -12.50 -23.27 12.69
CA VAL A 209 -11.49 -22.23 12.89
C VAL A 209 -10.28 -22.90 13.54
N THR A 210 -9.12 -22.85 12.89
CA THR A 210 -7.87 -23.42 13.38
C THR A 210 -6.87 -22.31 13.67
N LYS A 211 -6.39 -22.20 14.91
CA LYS A 211 -5.31 -21.28 15.29
C LYS A 211 -4.04 -21.67 14.52
N LEU A 212 -3.41 -20.71 13.85
CA LEU A 212 -2.19 -20.92 13.08
C LEU A 212 -0.99 -20.35 13.82
N GLU A 213 0.17 -20.95 13.63
CA GLU A 213 1.44 -20.27 13.87
C GLU A 213 1.56 -19.08 12.92
N LEU A 214 2.09 -17.96 13.42
CA LEU A 214 2.38 -16.79 12.59
C LEU A 214 3.43 -17.17 11.53
N PRO A 215 3.34 -16.64 10.29
CA PRO A 215 4.38 -16.83 9.29
C PRO A 215 5.65 -16.04 9.67
N SER A 216 6.79 -16.36 9.05
CA SER A 216 8.14 -15.82 9.35
C SER A 216 8.16 -14.29 9.48
N GLU A 217 7.42 -13.62 8.60
CA GLU A 217 7.36 -12.17 8.48
C GLU A 217 6.66 -11.54 9.69
N LEU A 218 5.58 -12.17 10.17
CA LEU A 218 4.82 -11.73 11.33
C LEU A 218 5.46 -12.16 12.66
N GLN A 219 6.20 -13.27 12.69
CA GLN A 219 7.04 -13.61 13.84
C GLN A 219 8.22 -12.63 13.98
N PHE A 220 8.86 -12.23 12.88
CA PHE A 220 9.88 -11.19 12.88
C PHE A 220 9.29 -9.83 13.28
N LEU A 221 8.08 -9.48 12.80
CA LEU A 221 7.36 -8.29 13.28
C LEU A 221 7.09 -8.34 14.79
N GLN A 222 6.68 -9.50 15.30
CA GLN A 222 6.44 -9.72 16.74
C GLN A 222 7.71 -9.51 17.58
N LEU A 223 8.90 -9.80 17.06
CA LEU A 223 10.18 -9.61 17.76
C LEU A 223 10.46 -8.13 18.09
N TYR A 224 10.15 -7.21 17.18
CA TYR A 224 10.36 -5.76 17.39
C TYR A 224 9.12 -5.06 17.96
N TYR A 225 7.93 -5.50 17.57
CA TYR A 225 6.66 -4.88 17.97
C TYR A 225 5.64 -5.94 18.43
N PRO A 226 5.79 -6.52 19.65
CA PRO A 226 4.93 -7.62 20.12
C PRO A 226 3.42 -7.31 20.08
N LYS A 227 3.04 -6.04 20.29
CA LYS A 227 1.64 -5.57 20.28
C LYS A 227 0.97 -5.67 18.91
N SER A 228 1.73 -5.65 17.81
CA SER A 228 1.21 -5.65 16.42
C SER A 228 0.42 -6.91 16.05
N VAL A 229 0.75 -8.04 16.70
CA VAL A 229 0.13 -9.36 16.47
C VAL A 229 -0.59 -9.89 17.71
N GLN A 230 -0.71 -9.08 18.75
CA GLN A 230 -1.34 -9.49 20.01
C GLN A 230 -2.87 -9.56 19.84
N ILE A 231 -3.48 -10.63 20.36
CA ILE A 231 -4.90 -10.93 20.15
C ILE A 231 -5.80 -9.96 20.94
N GLY A 232 -5.36 -9.49 22.11
CA GLY A 232 -6.01 -8.39 22.83
C GLY A 232 -5.13 -7.73 23.88
N TRP A 233 -5.50 -6.52 24.34
CA TRP A 233 -4.69 -5.72 25.27
C TRP A 233 -4.70 -6.32 26.69
N ALA A 234 -3.51 -6.51 27.27
CA ALA A 234 -3.35 -7.26 28.51
C ALA A 234 -3.73 -6.45 29.76
N GLU A 235 -4.84 -6.82 30.41
CA GLU A 235 -4.99 -6.70 31.88
C GLU A 235 -6.13 -7.56 32.48
N THR A 236 -7.11 -8.01 31.69
CA THR A 236 -8.12 -8.97 32.13
C THR A 236 -7.53 -10.37 32.33
N LYS A 237 -7.32 -10.75 33.60
CA LYS A 237 -6.92 -12.09 34.04
C LYS A 237 -7.97 -13.16 33.70
N LYS A 238 -7.95 -13.62 32.44
CA LYS A 238 -8.38 -14.93 31.93
C LYS A 238 -8.21 -14.86 30.41
N GLN A 239 -7.13 -15.42 29.87
CA GLN A 239 -7.08 -15.71 28.44
C GLN A 239 -8.16 -16.76 28.16
N ASN A 240 -9.27 -16.34 27.57
CA ASN A 240 -10.09 -17.29 26.83
C ASN A 240 -9.28 -17.65 25.59
N ASP A 241 -8.75 -18.87 25.53
CA ASP A 241 -7.95 -19.40 24.41
C ASP A 241 -8.72 -19.55 23.09
N SER A 242 -9.99 -19.12 23.09
CA SER A 242 -10.92 -19.24 21.97
C SER A 242 -10.51 -18.33 20.82
N SER A 243 -10.65 -18.85 19.61
CA SER A 243 -10.39 -18.14 18.35
C SER A 243 -11.66 -17.46 17.81
N CYS A 244 -12.78 -17.54 18.54
CA CYS A 244 -14.10 -17.07 18.14
C CYS A 244 -14.88 -16.46 19.32
N SER A 245 -15.64 -15.38 19.10
CA SER A 245 -16.56 -14.82 20.12
C SER A 245 -17.79 -14.15 19.52
N PHE A 246 -18.86 -14.04 20.29
CA PHE A 246 -20.02 -13.19 19.96
C PHE A 246 -19.84 -11.73 20.40
N ASP A 247 -18.69 -11.35 20.93
CA ASP A 247 -18.33 -9.95 21.15
C ASP A 247 -18.04 -9.27 19.81
N GLU A 248 -18.71 -8.15 19.55
CA GLU A 248 -18.58 -7.33 18.34
C GLU A 248 -17.75 -6.06 18.59
N SER A 249 -17.22 -5.90 19.81
CA SER A 249 -16.26 -4.84 20.15
C SER A 249 -15.06 -4.84 19.21
N TYR A 250 -14.53 -3.67 18.88
CA TYR A 250 -13.36 -3.49 18.00
C TYR A 250 -13.51 -4.06 16.57
N THR A 251 -14.71 -4.43 16.12
CA THR A 251 -14.92 -4.93 14.75
C THR A 251 -14.88 -3.80 13.71
N ILE A 252 -14.50 -4.15 12.48
CA ILE A 252 -14.65 -3.26 11.32
C ILE A 252 -16.11 -3.34 10.87
N GLU A 253 -16.93 -2.35 11.21
CA GLU A 253 -18.28 -2.21 10.64
C GLU A 253 -18.21 -1.98 9.13
N ILE A 254 -18.72 -2.96 8.37
CA ILE A 254 -19.13 -2.77 6.97
C ILE A 254 -20.54 -2.17 7.02
N ASN A 255 -20.76 -1.06 6.33
CA ASN A 255 -22.05 -0.38 6.31
C ASN A 255 -22.82 -0.70 5.02
N GLU A 256 -24.13 -0.45 5.05
CA GLU A 256 -25.06 -0.67 3.94
C GLU A 256 -24.59 0.02 2.63
N ASN A 257 -23.86 1.14 2.73
CA ASN A 257 -23.30 1.82 1.56
C ASN A 257 -22.17 1.02 0.89
N PHE A 258 -21.32 0.35 1.68
CA PHE A 258 -20.25 -0.52 1.14
C PHE A 258 -20.87 -1.74 0.47
N GLU A 259 -21.90 -2.35 1.07
CA GLU A 259 -22.65 -3.47 0.49
C GLU A 259 -23.34 -3.08 -0.83
N TYR A 260 -23.96 -1.90 -0.88
CA TYR A 260 -24.55 -1.33 -2.08
C TYR A 260 -23.54 -1.19 -3.23
N VAL A 261 -22.36 -0.61 -2.96
CA VAL A 261 -21.32 -0.45 -4.00
C VAL A 261 -20.72 -1.79 -4.42
N GLY A 262 -20.54 -2.73 -3.50
CA GLY A 262 -20.15 -4.11 -3.83
C GLY A 262 -21.16 -4.78 -4.76
N THR A 263 -22.46 -4.65 -4.47
CA THR A 263 -23.54 -5.17 -5.32
C THR A 263 -23.56 -4.49 -6.69
N LYS A 264 -23.34 -3.17 -6.76
CA LYS A 264 -23.35 -2.42 -8.02
C LYS A 264 -22.15 -2.78 -8.91
N ILE A 265 -20.97 -2.95 -8.35
CA ILE A 265 -19.79 -3.45 -9.09
C ILE A 265 -20.04 -4.88 -9.59
N GLN A 266 -20.70 -5.73 -8.80
CA GLN A 266 -21.04 -7.08 -9.24
C GLN A 266 -22.07 -7.12 -10.38
N SER A 267 -23.06 -6.21 -10.40
CA SER A 267 -23.98 -6.11 -11.56
C SER A 267 -23.21 -5.75 -12.82
N ILE A 268 -22.35 -4.74 -12.76
CA ILE A 268 -21.53 -4.28 -13.89
C ILE A 268 -20.61 -5.40 -14.39
N ILE A 269 -19.92 -6.13 -13.49
CA ILE A 269 -19.07 -7.26 -13.89
C ILE A 269 -19.90 -8.33 -14.62
N THR A 270 -21.09 -8.66 -14.12
CA THR A 270 -21.98 -9.66 -14.73
C THR A 270 -22.46 -9.21 -16.11
N GLU A 271 -22.94 -7.96 -16.22
CA GLU A 271 -23.34 -7.31 -17.48
C GLU A 271 -22.19 -7.37 -18.51
N CYS A 272 -20.96 -7.01 -18.10
CA CYS A 272 -19.79 -7.03 -18.98
C CYS A 272 -19.32 -8.44 -19.40
N THR A 273 -19.59 -9.49 -18.60
CA THR A 273 -19.24 -10.89 -18.94
C THR A 273 -20.25 -11.57 -19.85
N ASP A 274 -21.53 -11.19 -19.80
CA ASP A 274 -22.59 -11.79 -20.62
C ASP A 274 -22.60 -11.22 -22.06
N GLU A 275 -22.14 -9.99 -22.26
CA GLU A 275 -21.97 -9.37 -23.57
C GLU A 275 -20.73 -9.92 -24.32
N ILE A 276 -20.88 -11.06 -24.99
CA ILE A 276 -19.85 -11.59 -25.89
C ILE A 276 -19.86 -10.79 -27.20
N SER A 277 -18.96 -9.81 -27.30
CA SER A 277 -18.63 -9.11 -28.56
C SER A 277 -17.10 -9.02 -28.73
N ASP A 278 -16.62 -9.22 -29.96
CA ASP A 278 -15.18 -9.24 -30.33
C ASP A 278 -14.49 -7.86 -30.31
N GLU A 279 -15.08 -6.86 -29.63
CA GLU A 279 -14.47 -5.54 -29.48
C GLU A 279 -13.57 -5.51 -28.24
N THR A 280 -12.40 -4.88 -28.36
CA THR A 280 -11.44 -4.73 -27.26
C THR A 280 -12.05 -3.90 -26.13
N LYS A 281 -12.62 -4.57 -25.11
CA LYS A 281 -13.21 -3.90 -23.95
C LYS A 281 -12.14 -3.17 -23.15
N ASP A 282 -12.38 -1.89 -22.86
CA ASP A 282 -11.57 -1.13 -21.92
C ASP A 282 -11.59 -1.77 -20.52
N PRO A 283 -10.50 -1.68 -19.74
CA PRO A 283 -10.44 -2.27 -18.41
C PRO A 283 -11.39 -1.56 -17.46
N LEU A 284 -12.20 -2.33 -16.71
CA LEU A 284 -13.05 -1.80 -15.65
C LEU A 284 -12.18 -1.19 -14.54
N CYS A 285 -12.08 0.14 -14.51
CA CYS A 285 -11.22 0.87 -13.61
C CYS A 285 -12.02 1.61 -12.54
N ILE A 286 -11.83 1.22 -11.28
CA ILE A 286 -12.57 1.69 -10.11
C ILE A 286 -11.62 2.52 -9.23
N MET A 287 -11.82 3.84 -9.21
CA MET A 287 -10.98 4.79 -8.47
C MET A 287 -11.71 5.31 -7.23
N VAL A 288 -11.10 5.14 -6.05
CA VAL A 288 -11.68 5.59 -4.77
C VAL A 288 -10.91 6.81 -4.25
N TRP A 289 -11.62 7.89 -3.90
CA TRP A 289 -11.03 9.12 -3.36
C TRP A 289 -11.82 9.73 -2.19
N GLY A 290 -11.19 10.69 -1.52
CA GLY A 290 -11.72 11.35 -0.33
C GLY A 290 -10.64 11.60 0.73
N ALA A 291 -11.02 12.30 1.81
CA ALA A 291 -10.11 12.77 2.85
C ALA A 291 -9.26 11.66 3.51
N LYS A 292 -8.20 12.07 4.23
CA LYS A 292 -7.47 11.16 5.12
C LYS A 292 -8.42 10.54 6.16
N ASN A 293 -8.22 9.27 6.48
CA ASN A 293 -9.05 8.48 7.40
C ASN A 293 -10.54 8.30 7.01
N SER A 294 -10.96 8.65 5.78
CA SER A 294 -12.35 8.43 5.32
C SER A 294 -12.71 6.95 5.05
N GLY A 295 -11.75 6.01 5.17
CA GLY A 295 -12.00 4.58 4.98
C GLY A 295 -11.67 4.01 3.60
N LYS A 296 -11.00 4.76 2.70
CA LYS A 296 -10.65 4.35 1.32
C LYS A 296 -10.09 2.93 1.21
N SER A 297 -8.98 2.64 1.90
CA SER A 297 -8.35 1.30 1.87
C SER A 297 -9.20 0.21 2.51
N THR A 298 -10.15 0.55 3.39
CA THR A 298 -11.13 -0.42 3.93
C THR A 298 -12.22 -0.73 2.92
N LEU A 299 -12.74 0.27 2.21
CA LEU A 299 -13.67 0.05 1.09
C LEU A 299 -12.98 -0.75 -0.01
N LEU A 300 -11.77 -0.37 -0.43
CA LEU A 300 -11.04 -1.07 -1.48
C LEU A 300 -10.77 -2.53 -1.14
N ARG A 301 -10.36 -2.86 0.10
CA ARG A 301 -10.24 -4.25 0.55
C ARG A 301 -11.57 -5.00 0.48
N TYR A 302 -12.67 -4.36 0.91
CA TYR A 302 -14.02 -4.95 0.82
C TYR A 302 -14.44 -5.20 -0.64
N LEU A 303 -14.22 -4.24 -1.55
CA LEU A 303 -14.58 -4.37 -2.96
C LEU A 303 -13.74 -5.42 -3.69
N VAL A 304 -12.42 -5.46 -3.45
CA VAL A 304 -11.53 -6.53 -3.94
C VAL A 304 -12.04 -7.90 -3.48
N ASN A 305 -12.36 -8.04 -2.19
CA ASN A 305 -12.92 -9.27 -1.63
C ASN A 305 -14.27 -9.65 -2.26
N CYS A 306 -15.15 -8.66 -2.49
CA CYS A 306 -16.39 -8.89 -3.20
C CYS A 306 -16.13 -9.40 -4.61
N THR A 307 -15.28 -8.72 -5.39
CA THR A 307 -15.00 -9.06 -6.80
C THR A 307 -14.39 -10.45 -6.95
N LEU A 308 -13.43 -10.83 -6.10
CA LEU A 308 -12.80 -12.17 -6.10
C LEU A 308 -13.75 -13.35 -5.82
N ASN A 309 -15.04 -13.12 -5.53
CA ASN A 309 -16.05 -14.18 -5.51
C ASN A 309 -16.36 -14.76 -6.89
N ASN A 310 -16.20 -13.95 -7.95
CA ASN A 310 -16.65 -14.25 -9.31
C ASN A 310 -15.51 -14.23 -10.34
N VAL A 311 -14.38 -13.59 -10.03
CA VAL A 311 -13.16 -13.59 -10.88
C VAL A 311 -11.97 -14.18 -10.13
N SER A 312 -11.02 -14.79 -10.87
CA SER A 312 -9.82 -15.38 -10.29
C SER A 312 -8.77 -14.36 -9.85
N GLU A 313 -8.83 -13.14 -10.38
CA GLU A 313 -7.84 -12.10 -10.10
C GLU A 313 -8.38 -10.68 -10.32
N VAL A 314 -7.75 -9.72 -9.64
CA VAL A 314 -7.92 -8.28 -9.88
C VAL A 314 -6.57 -7.58 -9.76
N PHE A 315 -6.47 -6.36 -10.27
CA PHE A 315 -5.28 -5.53 -10.20
C PHE A 315 -5.51 -4.37 -9.24
N TYR A 316 -4.43 -3.91 -8.61
CA TYR A 316 -4.46 -2.82 -7.64
C TYR A 316 -3.34 -1.83 -7.94
N LEU A 317 -3.70 -0.60 -8.33
CA LEU A 317 -2.78 0.52 -8.45
C LEU A 317 -2.82 1.32 -7.14
N ASP A 318 -1.77 1.20 -6.36
CA ASP A 318 -1.63 1.97 -5.13
C ASP A 318 -0.86 3.26 -5.38
N THR A 319 -1.51 4.39 -5.14
CA THR A 319 -0.90 5.72 -5.26
C THR A 319 -0.75 6.45 -3.92
N ASP A 320 -1.23 5.88 -2.80
CA ASP A 320 -0.95 6.44 -1.47
C ASP A 320 0.43 6.00 -0.97
N VAL A 321 1.45 6.80 -1.31
CA VAL A 321 2.84 6.60 -0.87
C VAL A 321 3.02 6.66 0.66
N GLY A 322 2.04 7.12 1.43
CA GLY A 322 2.08 7.22 2.89
C GLY A 322 1.47 6.03 3.61
N GLN A 323 0.43 5.41 3.06
CA GLN A 323 -0.28 4.26 3.62
C GLN A 323 -0.55 3.21 2.53
N THR A 324 0.53 2.56 2.09
CA THR A 324 0.54 1.51 1.08
C THR A 324 -0.11 0.20 1.58
N GLU A 325 -0.75 -0.54 0.68
CA GLU A 325 -1.46 -1.80 0.97
C GLU A 325 -0.56 -3.05 0.84
N PHE A 326 0.31 -3.11 -0.19
CA PHE A 326 1.06 -4.33 -0.56
C PHE A 326 2.59 -4.21 -0.46
N THR A 327 3.10 -2.98 -0.45
CA THR A 327 4.54 -2.67 -0.49
C THR A 327 4.93 -1.81 0.71
N PRO A 328 6.23 -1.70 1.03
CA PRO A 328 6.69 -0.69 1.98
C PRO A 328 6.38 0.74 1.49
N PRO A 329 6.21 1.71 2.40
CA PRO A 329 5.78 3.06 2.04
C PRO A 329 6.86 3.84 1.28
N GLY A 330 6.42 4.88 0.57
CA GLY A 330 7.24 5.68 -0.34
C GLY A 330 7.18 5.21 -1.81
N THR A 331 6.36 4.20 -2.12
CA THR A 331 6.22 3.62 -3.47
C THR A 331 4.85 3.89 -4.08
N ILE A 332 4.80 4.04 -5.41
CA ILE A 332 3.59 3.80 -6.21
C ILE A 332 3.73 2.40 -6.81
N SER A 333 2.70 1.56 -6.75
CA SER A 333 2.80 0.14 -7.17
C SER A 333 1.59 -0.35 -7.95
N LEU A 334 1.81 -1.25 -8.90
CA LEU A 334 0.77 -2.03 -9.56
C LEU A 334 0.90 -3.50 -9.13
N THR A 335 -0.11 -4.05 -8.45
CA THR A 335 -0.05 -5.38 -7.83
C THR A 335 -1.17 -6.30 -8.34
N ARG A 336 -0.85 -7.58 -8.58
CA ARG A 336 -1.81 -8.65 -8.94
C ARG A 336 -2.36 -9.32 -7.67
N ILE A 337 -3.68 -9.37 -7.53
CA ILE A 337 -4.39 -9.91 -6.36
C ILE A 337 -5.23 -11.11 -6.77
N THR A 338 -4.99 -12.24 -6.11
CA THR A 338 -5.62 -13.55 -6.37
C THR A 338 -6.13 -14.22 -5.09
N GLU A 339 -6.00 -13.54 -3.95
CA GLU A 339 -6.40 -14.02 -2.62
C GLU A 339 -7.10 -12.87 -1.87
N PRO A 340 -8.10 -13.16 -1.01
CA PRO A 340 -8.85 -12.12 -0.31
C PRO A 340 -8.01 -11.44 0.79
N LEU A 341 -8.22 -10.14 0.92
CA LEU A 341 -7.52 -9.21 1.82
C LEU A 341 -8.19 -9.25 3.21
N LEU A 342 -7.89 -10.30 3.97
CA LEU A 342 -8.47 -10.60 5.29
C LEU A 342 -7.53 -10.25 6.45
N GLY A 343 -6.78 -9.16 6.30
CA GLY A 343 -5.77 -8.70 7.27
C GLY A 343 -5.47 -7.20 7.16
N ALA A 344 -4.40 -6.77 7.84
CA ALA A 344 -3.83 -5.42 7.73
C ALA A 344 -2.70 -5.41 6.65
N PRO A 345 -2.34 -4.26 6.06
CA PRO A 345 -1.32 -4.17 5.00
C PRO A 345 0.00 -4.92 5.30
N PHE A 346 0.48 -4.84 6.54
CA PHE A 346 1.70 -5.53 6.97
C PHE A 346 1.56 -7.06 7.07
N THR A 347 0.38 -7.64 6.82
CA THR A 347 0.15 -9.10 6.89
C THR A 347 0.19 -9.79 5.52
N HIS A 348 0.26 -9.00 4.44
CA HIS A 348 0.22 -9.47 3.06
C HIS A 348 1.12 -8.64 2.12
N GLN A 349 2.28 -8.21 2.65
CA GLN A 349 3.36 -7.59 1.86
C GLN A 349 3.83 -8.56 0.77
N LYS A 350 3.88 -8.12 -0.50
CA LYS A 350 4.21 -8.98 -1.65
C LYS A 350 4.85 -8.22 -2.80
N THR A 351 5.55 -8.93 -3.68
CA THR A 351 6.15 -8.36 -4.89
C THR A 351 5.06 -7.81 -5.83
N PRO A 352 5.09 -6.52 -6.21
CA PRO A 352 4.20 -5.96 -7.22
C PRO A 352 4.62 -6.41 -8.64
N ILE A 353 3.76 -6.18 -9.62
CA ILE A 353 4.09 -6.36 -11.05
C ILE A 353 5.17 -5.36 -11.47
N LYS A 354 5.07 -4.14 -10.94
CA LYS A 354 6.02 -3.04 -11.08
C LYS A 354 5.74 -2.02 -9.99
N MET A 355 6.78 -1.38 -9.46
CA MET A 355 6.64 -0.20 -8.61
C MET A 355 7.73 0.82 -8.88
N THR A 356 7.52 2.05 -8.43
CA THR A 356 8.49 3.14 -8.50
C THR A 356 8.64 3.77 -7.11
N PHE A 357 9.88 3.98 -6.70
CA PHE A 357 10.20 4.68 -5.47
C PHE A 357 10.13 6.20 -5.67
N THR A 358 9.42 6.90 -4.78
CA THR A 358 9.17 8.35 -4.86
C THR A 358 10.01 9.18 -3.88
N GLY A 359 10.96 8.55 -3.18
CA GLY A 359 11.88 9.24 -2.27
C GLY A 359 11.32 9.59 -0.90
N SER A 360 10.00 9.44 -0.66
CA SER A 360 9.35 9.95 0.56
C SER A 360 7.95 9.38 0.74
N VAL A 361 7.49 9.32 1.99
CA VAL A 361 6.11 8.99 2.44
C VAL A 361 5.06 10.07 2.12
N THR A 362 5.40 10.95 1.20
CA THR A 362 4.65 12.14 0.79
C THR A 362 5.22 12.57 -0.57
N PRO A 363 4.40 12.80 -1.60
CA PRO A 363 4.89 13.21 -2.92
C PRO A 363 5.67 14.53 -2.82
N LYS A 364 6.96 14.52 -3.19
CA LYS A 364 7.81 15.72 -3.15
C LYS A 364 7.77 16.49 -4.48
N THR A 365 7.63 15.78 -5.61
CA THR A 365 7.65 16.35 -6.96
C THR A 365 6.46 15.84 -7.76
N LEU A 366 5.56 16.75 -8.17
CA LEU A 366 4.35 16.44 -8.96
C LEU A 366 4.69 15.66 -10.24
N THR A 367 5.66 16.17 -11.02
CA THR A 367 6.06 15.58 -12.30
C THR A 367 6.57 14.15 -12.18
N GLN A 368 7.46 13.85 -11.21
CA GLN A 368 8.02 12.50 -11.04
C GLN A 368 6.97 11.52 -10.54
N TYR A 369 6.11 11.96 -9.62
CA TYR A 369 4.99 11.18 -9.13
C TYR A 369 4.00 10.83 -10.26
N LEU A 370 3.56 11.81 -11.06
CA LEU A 370 2.61 11.58 -12.16
C LEU A 370 3.22 10.75 -13.29
N LYS A 371 4.50 10.95 -13.63
CA LYS A 371 5.25 10.07 -14.54
C LYS A 371 5.24 8.61 -14.07
N SER A 372 5.33 8.38 -12.75
CA SER A 372 5.29 7.04 -12.16
C SER A 372 3.89 6.42 -12.27
N VAL A 373 2.82 7.16 -11.96
CA VAL A 373 1.42 6.72 -12.15
C VAL A 373 1.15 6.39 -13.62
N ALA A 374 1.53 7.27 -14.56
CA ALA A 374 1.33 7.08 -15.99
C ALA A 374 2.12 5.87 -16.53
N GLY A 375 3.36 5.67 -16.06
CA GLY A 375 4.17 4.50 -16.41
C GLY A 375 3.53 3.18 -15.98
N LEU A 376 2.98 3.14 -14.76
CA LEU A 376 2.26 1.96 -14.25
C LEU A 376 0.92 1.72 -14.97
N MET A 377 0.15 2.77 -15.26
CA MET A 377 -1.08 2.68 -16.07
C MET A 377 -0.79 2.18 -17.49
N LYS A 378 0.30 2.64 -18.14
CA LYS A 378 0.72 2.15 -19.45
C LYS A 378 1.12 0.67 -19.41
N VAL A 379 1.77 0.22 -18.33
CA VAL A 379 2.07 -1.22 -18.12
C VAL A 379 0.79 -2.02 -17.93
N PHE A 380 -0.16 -1.52 -17.14
CA PHE A 380 -1.45 -2.16 -16.92
C PHE A 380 -2.25 -2.30 -18.23
N LYS A 381 -2.60 -1.19 -18.90
CA LYS A 381 -3.40 -1.20 -20.13
C LYS A 381 -2.79 -2.09 -21.23
N ARG A 382 -1.46 -2.13 -21.35
CA ARG A 382 -0.76 -2.97 -22.34
C ARG A 382 -0.73 -4.46 -22.00
N LYS A 383 -0.62 -4.84 -20.72
CA LYS A 383 -0.47 -6.26 -20.31
C LYS A 383 -1.79 -6.92 -19.88
N PHE A 384 -2.78 -6.12 -19.46
CA PHE A 384 -4.01 -6.57 -18.82
C PHE A 384 -5.23 -5.74 -19.29
N PRO A 385 -5.46 -5.59 -20.62
CA PRO A 385 -6.48 -4.68 -21.16
C PRO A 385 -7.91 -5.00 -20.69
N GLU A 386 -8.26 -6.28 -20.53
CA GLU A 386 -9.61 -6.73 -20.16
C GLU A 386 -9.80 -6.92 -18.65
N SER A 387 -8.84 -6.48 -17.83
CA SER A 387 -8.81 -6.78 -16.39
C SER A 387 -9.42 -5.67 -15.52
N ILE A 388 -9.90 -6.06 -14.34
CA ILE A 388 -10.45 -5.13 -13.34
C ILE A 388 -9.31 -4.47 -12.57
N LEU A 389 -9.30 -3.14 -12.51
CA LEU A 389 -8.32 -2.34 -11.75
C LEU A 389 -8.98 -1.55 -10.62
N PHE A 390 -8.48 -1.73 -9.41
CA PHE A 390 -8.77 -0.88 -8.26
C PHE A 390 -7.66 0.17 -8.10
N VAL A 391 -8.03 1.44 -7.92
CA VAL A 391 -7.07 2.54 -7.72
C VAL A 391 -7.25 3.16 -6.35
N ASN A 392 -6.21 3.04 -5.50
CA ASN A 392 -6.12 3.73 -4.22
C ASN A 392 -5.48 5.11 -4.39
N THR A 393 -6.06 6.13 -3.78
CA THR A 393 -5.59 7.52 -3.87
C THR A 393 -5.13 8.04 -2.51
N MET A 394 -4.22 9.00 -2.52
CA MET A 394 -3.78 9.69 -1.31
C MET A 394 -4.92 10.45 -0.62
N GLY A 395 -4.84 10.60 0.71
CA GLY A 395 -5.83 11.36 1.49
C GLY A 395 -5.79 12.90 1.37
N TRP A 396 -5.08 13.46 0.39
CA TRP A 396 -4.96 14.90 0.18
C TRP A 396 -5.98 15.38 -0.86
N ILE A 397 -6.92 16.24 -0.45
CA ILE A 397 -8.04 16.70 -1.29
C ILE A 397 -8.16 18.22 -1.41
N HIS A 398 -7.16 18.96 -0.93
CA HIS A 398 -7.05 20.42 -1.00
C HIS A 398 -5.72 20.82 -1.63
N ASP A 399 -5.63 22.06 -2.12
CA ASP A 399 -4.42 22.68 -2.66
C ASP A 399 -3.66 21.80 -3.67
N LEU A 400 -2.38 21.52 -3.43
CA LEU A 400 -1.58 20.62 -4.25
C LEU A 400 -2.19 19.20 -4.36
N GLY A 401 -2.85 18.71 -3.31
CA GLY A 401 -3.52 17.41 -3.31
C GLY A 401 -4.67 17.32 -4.32
N ALA A 402 -5.44 18.40 -4.45
CA ALA A 402 -6.48 18.53 -5.47
C ALA A 402 -5.89 18.46 -6.90
N ILE A 403 -4.72 19.07 -7.12
CA ILE A 403 -3.98 18.97 -8.39
C ILE A 403 -3.51 17.55 -8.66
N TYR A 404 -2.84 16.89 -7.68
CA TYR A 404 -2.47 15.48 -7.78
C TYR A 404 -3.66 14.61 -8.17
N LEU A 405 -4.80 14.79 -7.49
CA LEU A 405 -5.99 13.98 -7.70
C LEU A 405 -6.64 14.22 -9.07
N LYS A 406 -6.68 15.47 -9.56
CA LYS A 406 -7.17 15.81 -10.92
C LYS A 406 -6.30 15.20 -12.02
N GLU A 407 -4.97 15.23 -11.86
CA GLU A 407 -4.07 14.63 -12.85
C GLU A 407 -4.03 13.09 -12.77
N ILE A 408 -4.14 12.48 -11.58
CA ILE A 408 -4.34 11.02 -11.44
C ILE A 408 -5.64 10.63 -12.15
N HIS A 409 -6.74 11.35 -11.94
CA HIS A 409 -8.02 11.07 -12.59
C HIS A 409 -7.91 11.05 -14.12
N LYS A 410 -7.25 12.04 -14.72
CA LYS A 410 -6.97 12.08 -16.17
C LYS A 410 -6.13 10.90 -16.66
N ILE A 411 -5.04 10.58 -15.96
CA ILE A 411 -4.11 9.48 -16.33
C ILE A 411 -4.81 8.12 -16.22
N VAL A 412 -5.64 7.94 -15.21
CA VAL A 412 -6.37 6.69 -14.93
C VAL A 412 -7.54 6.53 -15.91
N ASN A 413 -8.31 7.60 -16.13
CA ASN A 413 -9.59 7.60 -16.85
C ASN A 413 -10.55 6.52 -16.32
N PRO A 414 -11.02 6.63 -15.06
CA PRO A 414 -11.75 5.55 -14.39
C PRO A 414 -13.18 5.40 -14.93
N SER A 415 -13.57 4.16 -15.21
CA SER A 415 -14.96 3.79 -15.54
C SER A 415 -15.91 3.98 -14.34
N MET A 416 -15.39 3.92 -13.11
CA MET A 416 -16.14 4.20 -11.90
C MET A 416 -15.32 5.06 -10.92
N LEU A 417 -15.90 6.16 -10.47
CA LEU A 417 -15.32 7.07 -9.48
C LEU A 417 -16.15 7.06 -8.19
N ILE A 418 -15.53 6.65 -7.09
CA ILE A 418 -16.18 6.58 -5.78
C ILE A 418 -15.59 7.64 -4.85
N LYS A 419 -16.45 8.51 -4.31
CA LYS A 419 -16.08 9.59 -3.39
C LYS A 419 -16.58 9.28 -1.98
N LEU A 420 -15.68 9.30 -1.00
CA LEU A 420 -16.03 9.17 0.41
C LEU A 420 -16.22 10.56 1.03
N LEU A 421 -17.47 10.94 1.28
CA LEU A 421 -17.87 12.21 1.89
C LEU A 421 -17.66 12.17 3.40
N SER A 422 -16.93 13.14 3.94
CA SER A 422 -16.84 13.41 5.38
C SER A 422 -17.80 14.54 5.76
N SER A 423 -18.49 14.42 6.90
CA SER A 423 -19.32 15.50 7.45
C SER A 423 -18.54 16.80 7.71
N ASP A 424 -17.24 16.67 8.00
CA ASP A 424 -16.41 17.75 8.49
C ASP A 424 -15.58 18.41 7.36
N VAL A 425 -15.71 17.91 6.12
CA VAL A 425 -15.02 18.47 4.94
C VAL A 425 -16.06 18.74 3.85
N CYS A 426 -16.80 19.82 4.05
CA CYS A 426 -17.78 20.32 3.08
C CYS A 426 -17.33 21.65 2.50
N SER A 427 -16.50 21.62 1.45
CA SER A 427 -16.40 22.72 0.48
C SER A 427 -15.78 22.30 -0.87
N GLU A 428 -16.52 22.64 -1.93
CA GLU A 428 -16.06 23.03 -3.28
C GLU A 428 -15.28 22.05 -4.18
N PHE A 429 -14.40 21.17 -3.70
CA PHE A 429 -13.62 20.34 -4.64
C PHE A 429 -14.48 19.26 -5.33
N LYS A 430 -14.72 19.48 -6.63
CA LYS A 430 -15.23 18.48 -7.57
C LYS A 430 -14.09 18.08 -8.51
N LEU A 431 -13.94 16.78 -8.73
CA LEU A 431 -13.32 16.31 -9.96
C LEU A 431 -14.32 16.63 -11.07
N GLU A 432 -13.92 17.50 -12.00
CA GLU A 432 -14.72 17.81 -13.19
C GLU A 432 -15.02 16.50 -13.93
N GLU A 433 -16.30 16.25 -14.14
CA GLU A 433 -16.77 15.15 -14.97
C GLU A 433 -16.25 15.42 -16.39
N THR A 434 -15.36 14.55 -16.88
CA THR A 434 -14.96 14.62 -18.29
C THR A 434 -16.20 14.38 -19.13
N SER A 435 -16.53 15.36 -19.96
CA SER A 435 -17.65 15.36 -20.91
C SER A 435 -17.78 14.00 -21.60
N GLU A 436 -19.03 13.60 -21.87
CA GLU A 436 -19.41 12.31 -22.46
C GLU A 436 -18.43 11.78 -23.51
N ASN A 437 -17.51 10.90 -23.09
CA ASN A 437 -16.62 10.19 -23.99
C ASN A 437 -17.42 9.08 -24.69
N ASN A 438 -17.90 9.37 -25.90
CA ASN A 438 -18.38 8.43 -26.93
C ASN A 438 -18.71 7.01 -26.43
N GLY A 439 -19.87 6.85 -25.79
CA GLY A 439 -20.47 5.55 -25.48
C GLY A 439 -20.13 4.92 -24.13
N ASN A 440 -19.03 5.28 -23.47
CA ASN A 440 -18.64 4.65 -22.19
C ASN A 440 -19.35 5.30 -20.99
N LYS A 441 -20.17 4.52 -20.29
CA LYS A 441 -20.91 4.95 -19.07
C LYS A 441 -19.97 5.08 -17.87
N ASN A 442 -19.56 6.30 -17.54
CA ASN A 442 -18.84 6.59 -16.30
C ASN A 442 -19.80 6.56 -15.09
N PHE A 443 -19.44 5.83 -14.03
CA PHE A 443 -20.26 5.69 -12.82
C PHE A 443 -19.70 6.52 -11.67
N ASN A 444 -20.39 7.62 -11.31
CA ASN A 444 -20.04 8.44 -10.15
C ASN A 444 -20.88 8.03 -8.92
N ILE A 445 -20.22 7.67 -7.81
CA ILE A 445 -20.88 7.27 -6.56
C ILE A 445 -20.33 8.09 -5.38
N GLU A 446 -21.21 8.80 -4.68
CA GLU A 446 -20.88 9.46 -3.41
C GLU A 446 -21.37 8.63 -2.21
N ILE A 447 -20.47 8.32 -1.28
CA ILE A 447 -20.77 7.56 -0.06
C ILE A 447 -20.63 8.49 1.16
N PRO A 448 -21.69 8.73 1.95
CA PRO A 448 -21.56 9.41 3.23
C PRO A 448 -20.86 8.51 4.25
N VAL A 449 -19.75 9.01 4.82
CA VAL A 449 -18.97 8.33 5.86
C VAL A 449 -19.08 9.11 7.17
N LYS A 450 -19.64 8.47 8.19
CA LYS A 450 -19.50 8.94 9.57
C LYS A 450 -18.09 8.62 10.05
N ILE A 451 -17.19 9.60 10.06
CA ILE A 451 -15.88 9.44 10.68
C ILE A 451 -16.09 9.22 12.18
N ARG A 452 -15.92 7.98 12.65
CA ARG A 452 -15.84 7.69 14.08
C ARG A 452 -14.43 8.06 14.56
N PRO A 453 -14.27 9.02 15.49
CA PRO A 453 -12.96 9.27 16.07
C PRO A 453 -12.49 8.06 16.90
N ASN A 454 -11.32 7.52 16.55
CA ASN A 454 -10.44 6.67 17.38
C ASN A 454 -10.80 5.19 17.69
N THR A 455 -11.65 4.48 16.91
CA THR A 455 -12.15 3.15 17.37
C THR A 455 -11.69 1.86 16.65
N VAL A 456 -10.68 1.85 15.76
CA VAL A 456 -10.33 0.59 15.03
C VAL A 456 -8.83 0.30 14.81
N SER A 457 -8.00 1.31 14.53
CA SER A 457 -6.53 1.15 14.56
C SER A 457 -6.01 1.79 15.83
N HIS A 458 -5.48 0.99 16.75
CA HIS A 458 -4.76 1.50 17.91
C HIS A 458 -3.35 2.00 17.55
N PHE A 459 -2.91 1.77 16.31
CA PHE A 459 -1.63 2.23 15.77
C PHE A 459 -1.78 3.50 14.95
N ASN A 460 -0.81 4.40 15.10
CA ASN A 460 -0.69 5.59 14.29
C ASN A 460 -0.05 5.30 12.91
N ALA A 461 -0.10 6.28 12.00
CA ALA A 461 0.40 6.11 10.63
C ALA A 461 1.92 5.86 10.54
N THR A 462 2.73 6.19 11.55
CA THR A 462 4.16 5.86 11.60
C THR A 462 4.38 4.41 12.03
N GLU A 463 3.65 3.93 13.03
CA GLU A 463 3.71 2.52 13.46
C GLU A 463 3.33 1.57 12.32
N LEU A 464 2.22 1.84 11.61
CA LEU A 464 1.79 1.01 10.47
C LEU A 464 2.84 0.96 9.34
N ARG A 465 3.51 2.10 9.07
CA ARG A 465 4.63 2.18 8.10
C ARG A 465 5.84 1.37 8.57
N ASN A 466 6.17 1.44 9.86
CA ASN A 466 7.24 0.63 10.43
C ASN A 466 6.91 -0.87 10.35
N PHE A 467 5.65 -1.25 10.60
CA PHE A 467 5.22 -2.65 10.51
C PHE A 467 5.32 -3.20 9.09
N ALA A 468 5.00 -2.39 8.07
CA ALA A 468 5.22 -2.76 6.67
C ALA A 468 6.70 -3.02 6.38
N PHE A 469 7.62 -2.13 6.78
CA PHE A 469 9.07 -2.37 6.62
C PHE A 469 9.58 -3.58 7.38
N VAL A 470 9.19 -3.76 8.65
CA VAL A 470 9.65 -4.91 9.43
C VAL A 470 9.09 -6.21 8.85
N SER A 471 7.82 -6.27 8.46
CA SER A 471 7.27 -7.45 7.78
C SER A 471 7.93 -7.72 6.43
N TYR A 472 8.30 -6.67 5.68
CA TYR A 472 9.05 -6.81 4.43
C TYR A 472 10.45 -7.42 4.67
N PHE A 473 11.23 -6.86 5.60
CA PHE A 473 12.54 -7.45 5.97
C PHE A 473 12.42 -8.83 6.63
N GLY A 474 11.28 -9.14 7.25
CA GLY A 474 11.00 -10.48 7.78
C GLY A 474 11.02 -11.59 6.72
N GLN A 475 10.81 -11.26 5.43
CA GLN A 475 10.92 -12.20 4.31
C GLN A 475 12.38 -12.67 4.07
N CYS A 476 13.37 -12.00 4.67
CA CYS A 476 14.76 -12.48 4.69
C CYS A 476 14.94 -13.76 5.53
N ILE A 477 13.99 -14.07 6.42
CA ILE A 477 14.04 -15.23 7.31
C ILE A 477 13.21 -16.37 6.71
N LYS A 478 13.82 -17.54 6.57
CA LYS A 478 13.11 -18.72 6.05
C LYS A 478 12.17 -19.27 7.11
N SER A 479 11.00 -19.75 6.69
CA SER A 479 9.92 -20.22 7.58
C SER A 479 10.27 -21.32 8.59
N TYR A 480 11.39 -22.03 8.40
CA TYR A 480 11.91 -23.05 9.34
C TYR A 480 12.96 -22.52 10.32
N GLN A 481 13.37 -21.25 10.20
CA GLN A 481 14.34 -20.62 11.08
C GLN A 481 13.61 -19.93 12.23
N ILE A 482 14.18 -20.03 13.43
CA ILE A 482 13.74 -19.20 14.56
C ILE A 482 13.98 -17.73 14.17
N PRO A 483 13.01 -16.82 14.36
CA PRO A 483 13.19 -15.40 14.11
C PRO A 483 14.40 -14.88 14.88
N ASN A 484 15.30 -14.23 14.16
CA ASN A 484 16.49 -13.60 14.71
C ASN A 484 16.50 -12.11 14.38
N LEU A 485 17.32 -11.36 15.11
CA LEU A 485 17.53 -9.95 14.84
C LEU A 485 18.19 -9.74 13.46
N ILE A 486 17.94 -8.58 12.84
CA ILE A 486 18.38 -8.29 11.46
C ILE A 486 19.91 -8.35 11.29
N ASN A 487 20.67 -8.11 12.37
CA ASN A 487 22.14 -8.24 12.39
C ASN A 487 22.66 -9.69 12.28
N LYS A 488 21.80 -10.71 12.45
CA LYS A 488 22.14 -12.12 12.25
C LYS A 488 21.88 -12.59 10.82
N ILE A 489 21.27 -11.75 9.99
CA ILE A 489 21.02 -12.04 8.58
C ILE A 489 22.29 -11.69 7.80
N THR A 490 22.83 -12.65 7.06
CA THR A 490 24.01 -12.43 6.21
C THR A 490 23.67 -11.42 5.11
N PRO A 491 24.37 -10.27 5.02
CA PRO A 491 24.17 -9.33 3.95
C PRO A 491 24.72 -9.86 2.62
N TYR A 492 24.15 -9.40 1.51
CA TYR A 492 24.79 -9.48 0.20
C TYR A 492 25.96 -8.49 0.14
N GLU A 493 27.04 -8.89 -0.53
CA GLU A 493 28.25 -8.11 -0.72
C GLU A 493 28.38 -7.65 -2.18
N PHE A 494 28.47 -6.34 -2.38
CA PHE A 494 28.45 -5.71 -3.70
C PHE A 494 29.63 -4.76 -3.90
N ARG A 495 30.20 -4.70 -5.11
CA ARG A 495 31.09 -3.58 -5.48
C ARG A 495 30.26 -2.34 -5.75
N TRP A 496 30.71 -1.18 -5.25
CA TRP A 496 29.97 0.06 -5.44
C TRP A 496 29.90 0.52 -6.90
N ASN A 497 30.84 0.12 -7.75
CA ASN A 497 30.94 0.60 -9.14
C ASN A 497 29.96 -0.11 -10.09
N CYS A 498 29.23 -1.10 -9.59
CA CYS A 498 28.09 -1.71 -10.27
C CYS A 498 26.82 -0.83 -10.19
N PHE A 499 26.79 0.21 -9.34
CA PHE A 499 25.57 0.98 -9.06
C PHE A 499 25.77 2.49 -9.23
N ALA A 500 24.73 3.15 -9.74
CA ALA A 500 24.54 4.57 -9.54
C ALA A 500 23.92 4.83 -8.17
N PHE A 501 24.41 5.83 -7.44
CA PHE A 501 23.88 6.21 -6.13
C PHE A 501 23.13 7.55 -6.22
N SER A 502 22.09 7.72 -5.42
CA SER A 502 21.38 9.00 -5.31
C SER A 502 20.71 9.15 -3.95
N ASP A 503 20.65 10.38 -3.44
CA ASP A 503 19.72 10.77 -2.38
C ASP A 503 18.70 11.72 -3.01
N MET A 504 17.45 11.30 -3.11
CA MET A 504 16.40 12.04 -3.84
C MET A 504 16.02 13.37 -3.15
N ILE A 505 16.43 13.56 -1.89
CA ILE A 505 15.93 14.63 -1.03
C ILE A 505 17.07 15.58 -0.62
N ASN A 506 18.23 15.03 -0.29
CA ASN A 506 19.39 15.77 0.17
C ASN A 506 20.38 15.98 -0.96
N LYS A 507 20.79 17.23 -1.20
CA LYS A 507 21.90 17.52 -2.12
C LYS A 507 23.24 17.14 -1.48
N ILE A 508 23.63 15.88 -1.64
CA ILE A 508 24.88 15.32 -1.10
C ILE A 508 25.93 15.29 -2.21
N ALA A 509 27.13 15.82 -1.92
CA ALA A 509 28.24 15.76 -2.87
C ALA A 509 28.70 14.31 -3.09
N PRO A 510 29.11 13.89 -4.31
CA PRO A 510 29.38 12.49 -4.64
C PRO A 510 30.35 11.78 -3.67
N PHE A 511 31.40 12.47 -3.22
CA PHE A 511 32.40 11.96 -2.26
C PHE A 511 31.88 11.72 -0.82
N ARG A 512 30.64 12.10 -0.53
CA ARG A 512 29.94 11.85 0.75
C ARG A 512 28.73 10.94 0.60
N LEU A 513 28.36 10.59 -0.63
CA LEU A 513 27.10 9.93 -0.94
C LEU A 513 27.04 8.52 -0.38
N ILE A 514 28.14 7.77 -0.45
CA ILE A 514 28.24 6.42 0.11
C ILE A 514 28.20 6.44 1.65
N GLU A 515 28.88 7.38 2.31
CA GLU A 515 28.80 7.53 3.77
C GLU A 515 27.34 7.77 4.21
N ALA A 516 26.59 8.56 3.44
CA ALA A 516 25.18 8.83 3.69
C ALA A 516 24.25 7.63 3.45
N MET A 517 24.69 6.57 2.76
CA MET A 517 23.91 5.34 2.64
C MET A 517 23.99 4.47 3.89
N THR A 518 25.08 4.54 4.66
CA THR A 518 25.33 3.65 5.80
C THR A 518 24.23 3.75 6.86
N GLY A 519 23.68 2.62 7.29
CA GLY A 519 22.58 2.54 8.24
C GLY A 519 21.22 3.00 7.70
N SER A 520 21.11 3.33 6.41
CA SER A 520 19.86 3.76 5.78
C SER A 520 19.12 2.60 5.13
N ILE A 521 17.78 2.72 5.09
CA ILE A 521 16.96 1.98 4.13
C ILE A 521 17.09 2.66 2.77
N VAL A 522 17.40 1.88 1.74
CA VAL A 522 17.57 2.32 0.36
C VAL A 522 16.64 1.52 -0.55
N ALA A 523 16.13 2.15 -1.60
CA ALA A 523 15.47 1.46 -2.69
C ALA A 523 16.52 0.86 -3.65
N LEU A 524 16.26 -0.36 -4.09
CA LEU A 524 17.07 -1.11 -5.04
C LEU A 524 16.35 -1.07 -6.39
N CYS A 525 16.92 -0.35 -7.34
CA CYS A 525 16.23 0.07 -8.56
C CYS A 525 16.99 -0.27 -9.84
N TYR A 526 16.25 -0.41 -10.94
CA TYR A 526 16.74 -0.16 -12.29
C TYR A 526 16.44 1.29 -12.70
N VAL A 527 17.42 1.92 -13.34
CA VAL A 527 17.33 3.24 -13.99
C VAL A 527 17.97 3.14 -15.37
N HIS A 528 17.31 3.73 -16.38
CA HIS A 528 17.83 3.72 -17.76
C HIS A 528 19.15 4.51 -17.87
N GLU A 529 20.09 4.02 -18.69
CA GLU A 529 21.47 4.54 -18.75
C GLU A 529 21.56 6.03 -19.05
N SER A 530 20.60 6.59 -19.79
CA SER A 530 20.52 8.02 -20.11
C SER A 530 20.42 8.95 -18.87
N PHE A 531 20.04 8.42 -17.71
CA PHE A 531 19.96 9.17 -16.46
C PHE A 531 21.15 8.91 -15.52
N ILE A 532 22.11 8.05 -15.92
CA ILE A 532 23.28 7.67 -15.12
C ILE A 532 24.47 8.56 -15.48
N LEU A 533 24.92 9.34 -14.49
CA LEU A 533 26.07 10.23 -14.58
C LEU A 533 27.30 9.52 -14.01
N LYS A 534 28.15 8.96 -14.86
CA LYS A 534 29.43 8.36 -14.46
C LYS A 534 30.40 9.45 -14.01
N SER A 535 31.18 9.19 -12.97
CA SER A 535 32.23 10.12 -12.53
C SER A 535 33.47 10.01 -13.43
N GLU A 536 34.15 11.13 -13.65
CA GLU A 536 35.49 11.17 -14.25
C GLU A 536 36.56 10.64 -13.27
N ILE A 537 36.27 10.61 -11.97
CA ILE A 537 37.15 10.12 -10.92
C ILE A 537 36.77 8.64 -10.62
N PRO A 538 37.63 7.65 -10.92
CA PRO A 538 37.29 6.23 -10.80
C PRO A 538 36.91 5.77 -9.39
N GLU A 539 37.36 6.47 -8.36
CA GLU A 539 37.06 6.20 -6.95
C GLU A 539 35.71 6.76 -6.49
N LEU A 540 35.03 7.58 -7.30
CA LEU A 540 33.72 8.13 -6.96
C LEU A 540 32.58 7.30 -7.60
N PRO A 541 31.46 7.13 -6.88
CA PRO A 541 30.31 6.44 -7.45
C PRO A 541 29.70 7.21 -8.63
N ALA A 542 29.06 6.47 -9.54
CA ALA A 542 28.14 7.07 -10.48
C ALA A 542 26.94 7.68 -9.73
N THR A 543 26.34 8.73 -10.29
CA THR A 543 25.18 9.42 -9.72
C THR A 543 24.01 9.45 -10.71
N LEU A 544 22.85 9.98 -10.30
CA LEU A 544 21.67 10.12 -11.16
C LEU A 544 21.35 11.59 -11.48
N THR A 545 20.71 11.83 -12.61
CA THR A 545 20.07 13.13 -12.90
C THR A 545 18.88 13.37 -11.96
N SER A 546 18.49 14.64 -11.78
CA SER A 546 17.38 15.02 -10.89
C SER A 546 15.99 14.61 -11.37
N ASP A 547 15.84 14.28 -12.65
CA ASP A 547 14.59 13.90 -13.30
C ASP A 547 14.45 12.37 -13.53
N ALA A 548 15.43 11.59 -13.07
CA ALA A 548 15.50 10.15 -13.26
C ALA A 548 14.22 9.43 -12.82
N ILE A 549 13.72 8.55 -13.69
CA ILE A 549 12.62 7.63 -13.39
C ILE A 549 13.24 6.28 -13.02
N ASN A 550 12.72 5.64 -11.97
CA ASN A 550 13.18 4.35 -11.49
C ASN A 550 12.09 3.28 -11.55
N GLU A 551 12.52 2.05 -11.79
CA GLU A 551 11.77 0.84 -11.47
C GLU A 551 12.37 0.27 -10.19
N CYS A 552 11.60 0.26 -9.11
CA CYS A 552 12.02 -0.24 -7.81
C CYS A 552 11.64 -1.72 -7.70
N PHE A 553 12.62 -2.58 -7.42
CA PHE A 553 12.40 -4.00 -7.16
C PHE A 553 12.08 -4.24 -5.69
N GLY A 554 12.71 -3.48 -4.80
CA GLY A 554 12.55 -3.62 -3.37
C GLY A 554 13.41 -2.66 -2.58
N PHE A 555 13.58 -2.98 -1.30
CA PHE A 555 14.37 -2.19 -0.36
C PHE A 555 15.49 -3.02 0.26
N GLY A 556 16.58 -2.35 0.62
CA GLY A 556 17.69 -2.93 1.36
C GLY A 556 18.04 -2.07 2.57
N LEU A 557 18.55 -2.70 3.62
CA LEU A 557 19.23 -2.02 4.72
C LEU A 557 20.73 -2.07 4.46
N VAL A 558 21.37 -0.91 4.29
CA VAL A 558 22.83 -0.82 4.11
C VAL A 558 23.50 -0.98 5.47
N THR A 559 23.98 -2.18 5.74
CA THR A 559 24.58 -2.56 7.05
C THR A 559 26.00 -2.06 7.21
N ALA A 560 26.78 -2.01 6.13
CA ALA A 560 28.16 -1.52 6.15
C ALA A 560 28.61 -1.06 4.76
N VAL A 561 29.68 -0.26 4.75
CA VAL A 561 30.44 0.16 3.58
C VAL A 561 31.93 -0.06 3.89
N ASP A 562 32.67 -0.63 2.95
CA ASP A 562 34.13 -0.65 2.94
C ASP A 562 34.64 0.25 1.82
N GLU A 563 34.98 1.50 2.15
CA GLU A 563 35.55 2.48 1.21
C GLU A 563 36.90 2.03 0.65
N GLY A 564 37.66 1.20 1.38
CA GLY A 564 39.00 0.76 0.99
C GLY A 564 38.97 -0.36 -0.04
N ASN A 565 38.03 -1.30 0.08
CA ASN A 565 37.79 -2.36 -0.90
C ASN A 565 36.67 -2.03 -1.90
N GLN A 566 36.06 -0.84 -1.81
CA GLN A 566 34.97 -0.37 -2.67
C GLN A 566 33.70 -1.23 -2.60
N MET A 567 33.35 -1.70 -1.39
CA MET A 567 32.23 -2.63 -1.16
C MET A 567 31.07 -2.01 -0.36
N VAL A 568 29.85 -2.49 -0.62
CA VAL A 568 28.62 -2.16 0.12
C VAL A 568 27.93 -3.46 0.55
N TYR A 569 27.46 -3.51 1.79
CA TYR A 569 26.84 -4.70 2.39
C TYR A 569 25.36 -4.47 2.70
N ILE A 570 24.47 -5.19 2.02
CA ILE A 570 23.02 -4.93 2.03
C ILE A 570 22.23 -6.16 2.47
N VAL A 571 21.37 -5.99 3.49
CA VAL A 571 20.33 -6.98 3.82
C VAL A 571 19.06 -6.63 3.06
N THR A 572 18.52 -7.56 2.27
CA THR A 572 17.29 -7.40 1.48
C THR A 572 16.64 -8.76 1.24
N PRO A 573 15.29 -8.85 1.18
CA PRO A 573 14.60 -10.09 0.82
C PRO A 573 14.56 -10.36 -0.69
N LEU A 574 15.13 -9.46 -1.52
CA LEU A 574 15.19 -9.67 -2.97
C LEU A 574 15.95 -10.94 -3.36
N SER A 575 15.50 -11.57 -4.43
CA SER A 575 16.16 -12.73 -5.01
C SER A 575 17.44 -12.32 -5.75
N LEU A 576 18.32 -13.28 -6.02
CA LEU A 576 19.50 -13.02 -6.86
C LEU A 576 19.09 -12.60 -8.29
N GLU A 577 17.97 -13.12 -8.81
CA GLU A 577 17.42 -12.77 -10.12
C GLU A 577 16.97 -11.30 -10.16
N ASP A 578 16.26 -10.82 -9.14
CA ASP A 578 15.89 -9.39 -9.04
C ASP A 578 17.15 -8.51 -8.95
N LEU A 579 18.15 -8.94 -8.18
CA LEU A 579 19.39 -8.19 -7.94
C LEU A 579 20.29 -8.08 -9.18
N GLU A 580 20.19 -8.99 -10.15
CA GLU A 580 20.88 -8.89 -11.44
C GLU A 580 20.38 -7.71 -12.30
N TYR A 581 19.14 -7.27 -12.11
CA TYR A 581 18.56 -6.11 -12.81
C TYR A 581 18.81 -4.77 -12.10
N VAL A 582 19.23 -4.78 -10.83
CA VAL A 582 19.47 -3.55 -10.06
C VAL A 582 20.76 -2.88 -10.52
N ASN A 583 20.67 -1.63 -10.97
CA ASN A 583 21.81 -0.79 -11.34
C ASN A 583 21.86 0.55 -10.60
N ALA A 584 20.91 0.81 -9.69
CA ALA A 584 20.85 2.02 -8.87
C ALA A 584 20.44 1.75 -7.42
N ILE A 585 21.11 2.43 -6.49
CA ILE A 585 20.82 2.42 -5.05
C ILE A 585 20.37 3.83 -4.66
N ILE A 586 19.09 3.96 -4.31
CA ILE A 586 18.43 5.27 -4.16
C ILE A 586 17.95 5.44 -2.72
N LYS A 587 18.49 6.44 -2.03
CA LYS A 587 18.06 6.86 -0.69
C LYS A 587 17.00 7.96 -0.78
N GLY A 588 16.12 8.00 0.21
CA GLY A 588 15.13 9.06 0.38
C GLY A 588 14.90 9.43 1.84
N ASP A 589 13.85 10.20 2.07
CA ASP A 589 13.31 10.61 3.38
C ASP A 589 12.31 9.55 3.88
N ILE A 590 12.82 8.32 4.01
CA ILE A 590 12.17 7.24 4.75
C ILE A 590 12.86 7.16 6.12
N LEU A 591 12.13 7.55 7.16
CA LEU A 591 12.48 7.17 8.53
C LEU A 591 12.15 5.68 8.69
N GLY A 592 13.19 4.84 8.64
CA GLY A 592 13.06 3.41 8.90
C GLY A 592 12.69 3.11 10.35
N PRO A 593 12.25 1.88 10.67
CA PRO A 593 11.98 1.46 12.04
C PRO A 593 13.29 1.53 12.85
N GLY A 594 13.38 2.48 13.78
CA GLY A 594 14.59 2.67 14.60
C GLY A 594 14.96 1.42 15.38
N GLU A 595 13.95 0.64 15.78
CA GLU A 595 14.06 -0.65 16.45
C GLU A 595 14.86 -1.69 15.65
N LEU A 596 14.84 -1.66 14.30
CA LEU A 596 15.70 -2.54 13.49
C LEU A 596 17.20 -2.27 13.72
N ILE A 597 17.58 -1.05 14.09
CA ILE A 597 18.98 -0.65 14.32
C ILE A 597 19.32 -0.63 15.82
N LEU A 598 18.36 -0.22 16.67
CA LEU A 598 18.57 0.03 18.09
C LEU A 598 18.31 -1.19 18.98
N ASN A 599 17.33 -2.04 18.66
CA ASN A 599 17.00 -3.21 19.49
C ASN A 599 17.87 -4.44 19.16
N GLN A 600 19.16 -4.20 18.97
CA GLN A 600 20.16 -5.22 18.73
C GLN A 600 20.74 -5.65 20.08
N VAL A 601 20.35 -6.82 20.60
CA VAL A 601 20.78 -7.28 21.95
C VAL A 601 22.30 -7.40 22.02
N PRO A 602 22.98 -6.60 22.87
CA PRO A 602 24.39 -6.79 23.16
C PRO A 602 24.54 -7.79 24.31
N ASN A 603 25.48 -8.73 24.19
CA ASN A 603 26.08 -9.42 25.35
C ASN A 603 27.37 -10.19 25.00
N GLU A 604 27.62 -10.55 23.73
CA GLU A 604 28.88 -11.23 23.32
C GLU A 604 29.51 -10.69 22.03
N ILE A 605 28.96 -9.65 21.41
CA ILE A 605 29.49 -9.07 20.17
C ILE A 605 29.44 -7.55 20.28
N ASP A 606 30.60 -6.90 20.12
CA ASP A 606 30.67 -5.47 19.81
C ASP A 606 29.93 -5.23 18.50
N LEU A 607 28.73 -4.67 18.59
CA LEU A 607 27.93 -4.35 17.41
C LEU A 607 28.65 -3.26 16.60
N PRO A 608 28.93 -3.47 15.31
CA PRO A 608 29.33 -2.38 14.46
C PRO A 608 28.15 -1.40 14.36
N PHE A 609 28.33 -0.22 14.95
CA PHE A 609 27.43 0.94 14.84
C PHE A 609 26.07 0.83 15.56
N THR A 610 26.07 0.98 16.89
CA THR A 610 24.87 1.46 17.64
C THR A 610 25.13 2.84 18.22
N ASN A 611 24.18 3.77 18.04
CA ASN A 611 24.20 5.08 18.70
C ASN A 611 23.93 4.93 20.20
N VAL A 612 24.96 5.05 21.03
CA VAL A 612 24.77 5.28 22.48
C VAL A 612 24.22 6.69 22.65
N LEU A 613 22.96 6.80 23.04
CA LEU A 613 22.32 8.07 23.39
C LEU A 613 22.99 8.67 24.65
N ALA A 614 23.85 9.66 24.45
CA ALA A 614 24.36 10.49 25.54
C ALA A 614 23.34 11.59 25.86
N GLU A 615 23.00 11.76 27.15
CA GLU A 615 22.06 12.78 27.61
C GLU A 615 22.52 14.20 27.20
N ALA A 616 21.70 14.88 26.41
CA ALA A 616 22.02 16.22 25.94
C ALA A 616 21.89 17.27 27.06
N LYS A 617 23.00 17.91 27.44
CA LYS A 617 23.01 19.11 28.27
C LYS A 617 23.48 20.35 27.48
N THR A 618 22.51 20.99 26.82
CA THR A 618 22.51 22.42 26.45
C THR A 618 23.47 22.81 25.30
N PRO A 619 23.51 24.07 24.80
CA PRO A 619 23.08 24.30 23.41
C PRO A 619 24.19 24.82 22.48
N SER A 620 24.12 24.40 21.20
CA SER A 620 24.75 25.04 20.03
C SER A 620 26.20 25.57 20.18
N LEU A 621 27.20 24.75 19.85
CA LEU A 621 28.11 24.99 18.71
C LEU A 621 29.16 23.88 18.53
N LYS A 622 29.57 23.68 17.28
CA LYS A 622 30.35 22.54 16.75
C LYS A 622 31.64 22.22 17.52
N THR A 623 31.88 20.94 17.83
CA THR A 623 33.24 20.33 17.77
C THR A 623 33.16 18.84 17.42
N VAL A 624 33.86 18.42 16.36
CA VAL A 624 34.00 17.02 15.91
C VAL A 624 35.17 16.34 16.63
N ARG A 625 35.07 15.06 17.05
CA ARG A 625 36.23 14.25 17.45
C ARG A 625 36.23 12.77 16.99
N LYS A 626 37.22 12.49 16.13
CA LYS A 626 37.95 11.23 15.81
C LYS A 626 37.25 9.84 15.82
N ARG A 627 37.22 9.24 14.61
CA ARG A 627 37.28 7.77 14.38
C ARG A 627 38.58 7.17 14.97
N ALA A 628 38.55 5.89 15.33
CA ALA A 628 39.74 5.07 15.56
C ALA A 628 39.68 3.79 14.72
N PHE A 629 40.64 3.62 13.82
CA PHE A 629 40.92 2.35 13.12
C PHE A 629 41.88 1.52 14.00
N ARG A 630 41.82 0.18 13.96
CA ARG A 630 42.86 -0.64 14.61
C ARG A 630 43.44 -1.69 13.66
N ASN A 631 44.65 -1.40 13.18
CA ASN A 631 45.54 -2.39 12.59
C ASN A 631 46.01 -3.37 13.67
N THR A 632 45.80 -4.68 13.45
CA THR A 632 46.63 -5.87 13.81
C THR A 632 45.71 -7.09 13.73
N LEU A 633 45.70 -7.90 12.67
CA LEU A 633 46.69 -8.89 12.19
C LEU A 633 46.34 -10.35 12.59
N THR A 634 46.47 -11.24 11.60
CA THR A 634 46.53 -12.72 11.69
C THR A 634 45.29 -13.50 12.17
N LYS A 635 44.45 -13.90 11.20
CA LYS A 635 44.35 -15.32 10.78
C LYS A 635 43.61 -15.41 9.43
N THR A 636 44.19 -16.16 8.49
CA THR A 636 43.58 -16.45 7.19
C THR A 636 42.32 -17.32 7.37
N PRO A 637 41.16 -16.94 6.79
CA PRO A 637 40.03 -17.86 6.69
C PRO A 637 40.33 -18.94 5.62
N PRO A 638 39.74 -20.14 5.73
CA PRO A 638 39.96 -21.21 4.77
C PRO A 638 39.33 -20.88 3.41
N ARG A 639 40.16 -20.65 2.39
CA ARG A 639 39.71 -20.55 0.99
C ARG A 639 39.07 -21.88 0.55
N LYS A 640 37.74 -21.92 0.43
CA LYS A 640 37.08 -22.88 -0.47
C LYS A 640 37.20 -22.38 -1.90
N VAL A 641 38.24 -22.83 -2.60
CA VAL A 641 38.39 -22.62 -4.04
C VAL A 641 37.45 -23.58 -4.76
N PHE A 642 36.33 -23.09 -5.28
CA PHE A 642 35.64 -23.80 -6.35
C PHE A 642 36.44 -23.58 -7.65
N ARG A 643 37.00 -24.67 -8.20
CA ARG A 643 37.58 -24.64 -9.55
C ARG A 643 36.44 -24.82 -10.55
N ASN A 644 36.27 -23.86 -11.44
CA ASN A 644 35.51 -24.06 -12.68
C ASN A 644 36.23 -25.13 -13.51
N ALA A 645 35.53 -26.21 -13.85
CA ALA A 645 36.02 -27.27 -14.70
C ALA A 645 35.37 -27.14 -16.09
N SER A 646 36.02 -26.40 -16.98
CA SER A 646 35.60 -26.30 -18.38
C SER A 646 36.75 -25.87 -19.30
N THR A 647 37.56 -26.83 -19.76
CA THR A 647 37.98 -26.96 -21.17
C THR A 647 38.80 -28.26 -21.38
N PRO A 648 38.83 -28.83 -22.61
CA PRO A 648 39.20 -30.22 -22.84
C PRO A 648 40.64 -30.40 -23.35
N LEU A 649 41.20 -31.62 -23.22
CA LEU A 649 42.33 -32.09 -24.03
C LEU A 649 42.29 -33.62 -24.24
N THR A 650 42.08 -34.01 -25.50
CA THR A 650 42.69 -35.14 -26.24
C THR A 650 43.47 -36.20 -25.45
N ASN A 651 42.98 -37.44 -25.43
CA ASN A 651 43.32 -38.49 -26.40
C ASN A 651 42.41 -39.73 -26.24
#